data_AF-A0A6A7L734-F1
#
_entry.id   AF-A0A6A7L734-F1
#
_cell.length_a   1.000
_cell.length_b   1.000
_cell.length_c   1.000
_cell.angle_alpha   90.00
_cell.angle_beta   90.00
_cell.angle_gamma   90.00
#
_symmetry.space_group_name_H-M   'P 1'
#
loop_
_entity.id
_entity.type
_entity.pdbx_description
1 polymer ?
#
loop_
_entity_poly.entity_id
_entity_poly.type
_entity_poly.pdbx_seq_one_letter_code
_entity_poly.pdbx_strand_id
1 'polypeptide(L)'
;MTWQRRTRLGLALFVVMFAIVVAFSLRRRPAPADAVPKRQDPRAIVESGRGVTLSTQGAKEDLKIEYERSAQYEDGTTKLVGLKVELPPRDGKVMILSGDEAIIQDEAADARPQRTSAAQSQATATSSAVPQQMVVKGNAKLTSSDGLVVRAAEATYSRSDEMVRVPGEVTFARGRMSGRSRGATYDNGRDVLWLLAEPRITIAPDERGQGASDMTASSVGFARRDRYVRLLDGVRIARGAQITRADDSTLFLQPAADIIQRVELRGHSSVVTPDATPGALQSMSAANMNLGYAPDGRTLQQASLMGNAAVQMAATAGTRGRRLGGNTLSLGFAPDGSTLTTLGARDSVRVDLPAQDSTPARVIRSATLKASGPPTGINQARFDGNVDYRELQAIARQGEDEADRVVTARSLDTTTEPGFGDIERATFTGKVVLTEGTAREGSAERVDYAVNEGTVAFSSPGKTGDRPRVNDARASVAAATIDTTLDGETLIASGGVRSVLKARTQGAGKRTRPVMFRDNQPVNVTADDLESKGSLAVYTGKARLWQGRTAISAKTLTLDDDSGNLKAKGDVVSTLELEDAPAADPDDAKRRTGRRPADGTPTETSPTTITAQALDYQEAERRAIYTGGPPQPHLVGPEGDLTADRIELFLNAEGRSLERLEGYEDVALETIATDTTTVPRDGVGKRLTYFAAEEKYVMTGGPVVVLEQLPTECRVTIGSILTFYRSIDTITMDGNAGRRTQTVSSGKCPEQPR
;
A
#
# COMPACT_ATOMS: atom_id res chain seq x y z
N MET A 1 -69.41 -41.22 112.99
CA MET A 1 -67.98 -41.61 113.04
C MET A 1 -67.68 -42.79 112.09
N THR A 2 -67.88 -42.61 110.78
CA THR A 2 -67.74 -43.72 109.78
C THR A 2 -66.86 -43.37 108.58
N TRP A 3 -66.35 -42.14 108.49
CA TRP A 3 -65.43 -41.71 107.42
C TRP A 3 -63.96 -42.05 107.72
N GLN A 4 -63.49 -41.86 108.97
CA GLN A 4 -62.10 -42.16 109.37
C GLN A 4 -61.68 -43.64 109.21
N ARG A 5 -62.61 -44.61 109.29
CA ARG A 5 -62.31 -46.04 109.02
C ARG A 5 -62.14 -46.34 107.52
N ARG A 6 -62.89 -45.66 106.65
CA ARG A 6 -62.77 -45.80 105.19
C ARG A 6 -61.53 -45.09 104.66
N THR A 7 -61.15 -43.95 105.24
CA THR A 7 -59.91 -43.25 104.88
C THR A 7 -58.65 -44.00 105.32
N ARG A 8 -58.66 -44.67 106.48
CA ARG A 8 -57.54 -45.53 106.92
C ARG A 8 -57.38 -46.80 106.07
N LEU A 9 -58.48 -47.41 105.60
CA LEU A 9 -58.41 -48.56 104.69
C LEU A 9 -57.92 -48.14 103.29
N GLY A 10 -58.37 -46.98 102.80
CA GLY A 10 -57.91 -46.40 101.54
C GLY A 10 -56.42 -46.00 101.57
N LEU A 11 -55.94 -45.45 102.67
CA LEU A 11 -54.52 -45.10 102.84
C LEU A 11 -53.62 -46.34 102.97
N ALA A 12 -54.09 -47.40 103.66
CA ALA A 12 -53.35 -48.66 103.76
C ALA A 12 -53.25 -49.39 102.40
N LEU A 13 -54.35 -49.41 101.62
CA LEU A 13 -54.34 -49.93 100.24
C LEU A 13 -53.46 -49.09 99.31
N PHE A 14 -53.45 -47.76 99.47
CA PHE A 14 -52.58 -46.87 98.70
C PHE A 14 -51.10 -47.07 99.04
N VAL A 15 -50.74 -47.23 100.31
CA VAL A 15 -49.34 -47.50 100.72
C VAL A 15 -48.86 -48.86 100.22
N VAL A 16 -49.72 -49.89 100.22
CA VAL A 16 -49.37 -51.21 99.66
C VAL A 16 -49.26 -51.17 98.14
N MET A 17 -50.19 -50.51 97.43
CA MET A 17 -50.10 -50.32 95.97
C MET A 17 -48.91 -49.45 95.57
N PHE A 18 -48.60 -48.40 96.32
CA PHE A 18 -47.44 -47.54 96.10
C PHE A 18 -46.14 -48.30 96.35
N ALA A 19 -46.06 -49.14 97.40
CA ALA A 19 -44.91 -50.01 97.64
C ALA A 19 -44.73 -51.07 96.54
N ILE A 20 -45.82 -51.62 95.98
CA ILE A 20 -45.76 -52.56 94.85
C ILE A 20 -45.32 -51.86 93.55
N VAL A 21 -45.82 -50.65 93.28
CA VAL A 21 -45.42 -49.84 92.11
C VAL A 21 -43.97 -49.39 92.22
N VAL A 22 -43.50 -48.99 93.41
CA VAL A 22 -42.10 -48.64 93.67
C VAL A 22 -41.20 -49.88 93.62
N ALA A 23 -41.65 -51.04 94.08
CA ALA A 23 -40.91 -52.31 93.92
C ALA A 23 -40.86 -52.80 92.46
N PHE A 24 -41.89 -52.52 91.66
CA PHE A 24 -41.87 -52.79 90.21
C PHE A 24 -41.10 -51.74 89.41
N SER A 25 -40.99 -50.49 89.88
CA SER A 25 -40.13 -49.47 89.27
C SER A 25 -38.66 -49.61 89.69
N LEU A 26 -38.38 -50.23 90.84
CA LEU A 26 -37.03 -50.55 91.34
C LEU A 26 -36.56 -51.97 90.99
N ARG A 27 -37.43 -52.83 90.44
CA ARG A 27 -36.98 -53.99 89.68
C ARG A 27 -36.17 -53.43 88.52
N ARG A 28 -34.84 -53.54 88.63
CA ARG A 28 -33.93 -53.43 87.49
C ARG A 28 -34.56 -54.26 86.39
N ARG A 29 -35.10 -53.60 85.37
CA ARG A 29 -35.25 -54.24 84.07
C ARG A 29 -33.87 -54.88 83.83
N PRO A 30 -33.74 -56.16 83.44
CA PRO A 30 -32.56 -56.47 82.66
C PRO A 30 -32.52 -55.35 81.63
N ALA A 31 -31.41 -54.60 81.59
CA ALA A 31 -31.15 -53.80 80.42
C ALA A 31 -31.52 -54.74 79.25
N PRO A 32 -32.32 -54.32 78.24
CA PRO A 32 -32.26 -55.08 77.00
C PRO A 32 -30.77 -55.29 76.80
N ALA A 33 -30.30 -56.54 76.75
CA ALA A 33 -28.88 -56.79 76.58
C ALA A 33 -28.53 -55.90 75.40
N ASP A 34 -27.80 -54.82 75.65
CA ASP A 34 -27.54 -53.82 74.63
C ASP A 34 -26.94 -54.70 73.56
N ALA A 35 -27.68 -54.88 72.46
CA ALA A 35 -27.21 -55.70 71.38
C ALA A 35 -25.95 -54.95 71.00
N VAL A 36 -24.79 -55.45 71.45
CA VAL A 36 -23.53 -54.73 71.34
C VAL A 36 -23.49 -54.35 69.89
N PRO A 37 -23.61 -53.05 69.55
CA PRO A 37 -23.83 -52.67 68.17
C PRO A 37 -22.68 -53.29 67.39
N LYS A 38 -23.03 -54.23 66.52
CA LYS A 38 -22.02 -55.02 65.81
C LYS A 38 -21.35 -54.02 64.88
N ARG A 39 -20.13 -53.60 65.22
CA ARG A 39 -19.37 -52.64 64.42
C ARG A 39 -19.35 -53.13 62.98
N GLN A 40 -19.76 -52.27 62.06
CA GLN A 40 -19.77 -52.61 60.64
C GLN A 40 -18.34 -52.71 60.10
N ASP A 41 -17.45 -51.87 60.62
CA ASP A 41 -16.00 -51.93 60.43
C ASP A 41 -15.31 -52.35 61.75
N PRO A 42 -14.70 -53.55 61.83
CA PRO A 42 -13.99 -54.01 63.03
C PRO A 42 -12.82 -53.12 63.46
N ARG A 43 -12.30 -52.27 62.56
CA ARG A 43 -11.17 -51.37 62.84
C ARG A 43 -11.60 -49.97 63.32
N ALA A 44 -12.87 -49.62 63.21
CA ALA A 44 -13.37 -48.34 63.68
C ALA A 44 -13.42 -48.32 65.21
N ILE A 45 -12.90 -47.27 65.86
CA ILE A 45 -12.99 -47.04 67.30
C ILE A 45 -14.35 -46.44 67.72
N VAL A 46 -14.97 -45.66 66.83
CA VAL A 46 -16.31 -45.04 66.98
C VAL A 46 -17.07 -45.15 65.65
N GLU A 47 -18.34 -45.55 65.68
CA GLU A 47 -19.24 -45.51 64.51
C GLU A 47 -20.49 -44.69 64.86
N SER A 48 -20.97 -43.86 63.93
CA SER A 48 -22.23 -43.14 64.06
C SER A 48 -23.07 -43.23 62.79
N GLY A 49 -24.40 -43.12 62.96
CA GLY A 49 -25.35 -43.05 61.84
C GLY A 49 -25.38 -41.67 61.20
N ARG A 50 -26.54 -41.26 60.67
CA ARG A 50 -26.70 -39.96 60.01
C ARG A 50 -26.37 -38.83 60.98
N GLY A 51 -25.56 -37.87 60.54
CA GLY A 51 -25.12 -36.76 61.36
C GLY A 51 -24.81 -35.50 60.56
N VAL A 52 -24.62 -34.40 61.30
CA VAL A 52 -24.19 -33.10 60.77
C VAL A 52 -23.05 -32.61 61.64
N THR A 53 -21.91 -32.29 61.02
CA THR A 53 -20.79 -31.60 61.65
C THR A 53 -20.80 -30.16 61.23
N LEU A 54 -20.80 -29.24 62.21
CA LEU A 54 -20.68 -27.81 61.99
C LEU A 54 -19.32 -27.35 62.53
N SER A 55 -18.53 -26.73 61.65
CA SER A 55 -17.34 -25.98 62.00
C SER A 55 -17.68 -24.49 62.08
N THR A 56 -17.20 -23.82 63.13
CA THR A 56 -17.36 -22.37 63.30
C THR A 56 -15.99 -21.74 63.52
N GLN A 57 -15.74 -20.58 62.90
CA GLN A 57 -14.57 -19.76 63.17
C GLN A 57 -15.04 -18.40 63.69
N GLY A 58 -14.99 -18.21 65.01
CA GLY A 58 -15.59 -17.04 65.66
C GLY A 58 -17.12 -17.06 65.57
N ALA A 59 -17.74 -15.98 65.10
CA ALA A 59 -19.20 -15.84 64.98
C ALA A 59 -19.77 -16.26 63.61
N LYS A 60 -18.97 -16.85 62.71
CA LYS A 60 -19.39 -17.30 61.37
C LYS A 60 -19.31 -18.82 61.25
N GLU A 61 -20.36 -19.43 60.72
CA GLU A 61 -20.34 -20.83 60.24
C GLU A 61 -19.33 -20.93 59.08
N ASP A 62 -18.39 -21.86 59.21
CA ASP A 62 -17.23 -21.99 58.29
C ASP A 62 -17.35 -23.23 57.40
N LEU A 63 -17.88 -24.34 57.92
CA LEU A 63 -18.06 -25.58 57.14
C LEU A 63 -19.22 -26.40 57.71
N LYS A 64 -20.16 -26.82 56.87
CA LYS A 64 -21.24 -27.72 57.26
C LYS A 64 -21.12 -29.03 56.50
N ILE A 65 -20.96 -30.13 57.23
CA ILE A 65 -20.78 -31.48 56.67
C ILE A 65 -21.96 -32.34 57.10
N GLU A 66 -22.78 -32.76 56.15
CA GLU A 66 -23.86 -33.75 56.34
C GLU A 66 -23.35 -35.12 55.86
N TYR A 67 -23.62 -36.18 56.62
CA TYR A 67 -23.23 -37.55 56.26
C TYR A 67 -24.29 -38.57 56.71
N GLU A 68 -24.33 -39.72 56.03
CA GLU A 68 -25.24 -40.82 56.38
C GLU A 68 -24.65 -41.78 57.41
N ARG A 69 -23.33 -41.96 57.40
CA ARG A 69 -22.58 -42.75 58.39
C ARG A 69 -21.20 -42.14 58.61
N SER A 70 -20.66 -42.28 59.83
CA SER A 70 -19.26 -41.99 60.13
C SER A 70 -18.58 -43.15 60.86
N ALA A 71 -17.28 -43.30 60.64
CA ALA A 71 -16.40 -44.21 61.36
C ALA A 71 -15.09 -43.49 61.67
N GLN A 72 -14.69 -43.46 62.94
CA GLN A 72 -13.41 -42.90 63.38
C GLN A 72 -12.43 -44.02 63.69
N TYR A 73 -11.16 -43.85 63.35
CA TYR A 73 -10.10 -44.85 63.50
C TYR A 73 -9.03 -44.42 64.52
N GLU A 74 -8.22 -45.38 64.97
CA GLU A 74 -7.17 -45.16 65.98
C GLU A 74 -6.04 -44.23 65.47
N ASP A 75 -5.83 -44.16 64.16
CA ASP A 75 -4.87 -43.28 63.50
C ASP A 75 -5.32 -41.81 63.40
N GLY A 76 -6.48 -41.47 63.97
CA GLY A 76 -7.06 -40.13 63.95
C GLY A 76 -7.87 -39.82 62.69
N THR A 77 -7.95 -40.73 61.72
CA THR A 77 -8.76 -40.53 60.51
C THR A 77 -10.25 -40.75 60.78
N THR A 78 -11.09 -40.01 60.07
CA THR A 78 -12.56 -40.19 60.08
C THR A 78 -13.05 -40.47 58.67
N LYS A 79 -13.70 -41.61 58.47
CA LYS A 79 -14.39 -41.96 57.23
C LYS A 79 -15.86 -41.59 57.32
N LEU A 80 -16.35 -40.85 56.33
CA LEU A 80 -17.76 -40.49 56.16
C LEU A 80 -18.33 -41.18 54.92
N VAL A 81 -19.59 -41.59 54.96
CA VAL A 81 -20.31 -42.17 53.80
C VAL A 81 -21.58 -41.36 53.52
N GLY A 82 -21.87 -41.11 52.24
CA GLY A 82 -23.02 -40.32 51.81
C GLY A 82 -22.87 -38.84 52.20
N LEU A 83 -21.75 -38.24 51.78
CA LEU A 83 -21.32 -36.91 52.20
C LEU A 83 -21.97 -35.79 51.38
N LYS A 84 -22.36 -34.71 52.06
CA LYS A 84 -22.65 -33.40 51.47
C LYS A 84 -22.04 -32.29 52.33
N VAL A 85 -21.14 -31.52 51.74
CA VAL A 85 -20.42 -30.42 52.38
C VAL A 85 -20.86 -29.10 51.77
N GLU A 86 -21.36 -28.20 52.59
CA GLU A 86 -21.58 -26.81 52.22
C GLU A 86 -20.31 -26.03 52.57
N LEU A 87 -19.63 -25.54 51.53
CA LEU A 87 -18.43 -24.72 51.65
C LEU A 87 -18.82 -23.28 52.02
N PRO A 88 -17.97 -22.55 52.76
CA PRO A 88 -18.30 -21.21 53.21
C PRO A 88 -18.62 -20.30 52.02
N PRO A 89 -19.73 -19.54 52.07
CA PRO A 89 -20.16 -18.73 50.94
C PRO A 89 -19.13 -17.64 50.62
N ARG A 90 -18.75 -17.53 49.35
CA ARG A 90 -17.85 -16.49 48.83
C ARG A 90 -18.56 -15.77 47.68
N ASP A 91 -18.52 -14.43 47.71
CA ASP A 91 -19.19 -13.58 46.72
C ASP A 91 -20.72 -13.85 46.63
N GLY A 92 -21.34 -14.16 47.78
CA GLY A 92 -22.78 -14.49 47.87
C GLY A 92 -23.19 -15.83 47.24
N LYS A 93 -22.25 -16.66 46.81
CA LYS A 93 -22.53 -17.97 46.18
C LYS A 93 -22.32 -19.11 47.16
N VAL A 94 -23.26 -20.05 47.17
CA VAL A 94 -23.21 -21.28 47.97
C VAL A 94 -22.65 -22.39 47.10
N MET A 95 -21.63 -23.11 47.60
CA MET A 95 -21.06 -24.27 46.94
C MET A 95 -21.27 -25.53 47.77
N ILE A 96 -21.68 -26.60 47.13
CA ILE A 96 -21.98 -27.89 47.75
C ILE A 96 -21.11 -28.96 47.11
N LEU A 97 -20.25 -29.62 47.89
CA LEU A 97 -19.45 -30.77 47.50
C LEU A 97 -20.09 -32.05 48.03
N SER A 98 -20.37 -33.03 47.17
CA SER A 98 -20.91 -34.34 47.55
C SER A 98 -20.05 -35.48 47.00
N GLY A 99 -20.09 -36.64 47.65
CA GLY A 99 -19.43 -37.85 47.18
C GLY A 99 -19.89 -39.09 47.96
N ASP A 100 -19.52 -40.26 47.46
CA ASP A 100 -19.90 -41.55 48.05
C ASP A 100 -19.23 -41.73 49.41
N GLU A 101 -17.94 -41.39 49.50
CA GLU A 101 -17.15 -41.47 50.72
C GLU A 101 -16.24 -40.25 50.90
N ALA A 102 -15.91 -39.90 52.14
CA ALA A 102 -14.85 -38.94 52.43
C ALA A 102 -13.95 -39.43 53.55
N ILE A 103 -12.66 -39.15 53.44
CA ILE A 103 -11.67 -39.36 54.49
C ILE A 103 -11.23 -37.99 54.99
N ILE A 104 -11.47 -37.75 56.27
CA ILE A 104 -11.02 -36.58 57.02
C ILE A 104 -9.77 -36.99 57.80
N GLN A 105 -8.71 -36.19 57.68
CA GLN A 105 -7.48 -36.37 58.44
C GLN A 105 -7.13 -35.06 59.16
N ASP A 106 -6.89 -35.16 60.46
CA ASP A 106 -6.18 -34.12 61.20
C ASP A 106 -4.69 -34.26 60.89
N GLU A 107 -4.04 -33.19 60.42
CA GLU A 107 -2.58 -33.22 60.26
C GLU A 107 -1.93 -33.53 61.60
N ALA A 108 -1.07 -34.55 61.63
CA ALA A 108 -0.27 -34.85 62.81
C ALA A 108 0.53 -33.61 63.18
N ALA A 109 0.25 -33.02 64.34
CA ALA A 109 1.11 -32.00 64.92
C ALA A 109 2.52 -32.60 65.01
N ASP A 110 3.46 -32.03 64.27
CA ASP A 110 4.85 -32.42 64.25
C ASP A 110 5.41 -32.30 65.69
N ALA A 111 5.38 -33.42 66.42
CA ALA A 111 5.59 -33.45 67.85
C ALA A 111 7.09 -33.39 68.14
N ARG A 112 7.64 -32.17 68.21
CA ARG A 112 8.84 -31.91 69.01
C ARG A 112 8.35 -31.63 70.44
N PRO A 113 8.55 -32.53 71.42
CA PRO A 113 8.03 -32.34 72.76
C PRO A 113 8.84 -31.25 73.48
N GLN A 114 8.30 -30.04 73.52
CA GLN A 114 8.77 -29.03 74.46
C GLN A 114 8.14 -29.34 75.82
N ARG A 115 8.97 -29.87 76.72
CA ARG A 115 8.62 -30.13 78.12
C ARG A 115 8.21 -28.82 78.78
N THR A 116 6.93 -28.69 79.14
CA THR A 116 6.53 -27.90 80.30
C THR A 116 5.38 -28.58 81.04
N SER A 117 5.43 -28.40 82.35
CA SER A 117 4.83 -29.18 83.42
C SER A 117 3.31 -29.27 83.44
N ALA A 118 2.87 -30.39 84.01
CA ALA A 118 1.54 -30.70 84.50
C ALA A 118 0.82 -29.54 85.21
N ALA A 119 -0.41 -29.26 84.77
CA ALA A 119 -1.51 -28.90 85.63
C ALA A 119 -2.81 -29.39 84.98
N GLN A 120 -3.54 -30.20 85.74
CA GLN A 120 -4.83 -30.78 85.39
C GLN A 120 -5.86 -29.70 85.04
N SER A 121 -6.58 -29.89 83.94
CA SER A 121 -7.96 -29.43 83.80
C SER A 121 -8.67 -30.36 82.83
N GLN A 122 -9.70 -31.05 83.32
CA GLN A 122 -10.64 -31.86 82.56
C GLN A 122 -11.20 -31.03 81.40
N ALA A 123 -10.75 -31.32 80.18
CA ALA A 123 -11.40 -30.85 78.98
C ALA A 123 -12.40 -31.92 78.54
N THR A 124 -13.68 -31.61 78.63
CA THR A 124 -14.72 -32.24 77.83
C THR A 124 -14.33 -32.01 76.37
N ALA A 125 -13.80 -33.03 75.70
CA ALA A 125 -13.38 -32.97 74.31
C ALA A 125 -14.60 -32.97 73.37
N THR A 126 -15.35 -31.88 73.38
CA THR A 126 -16.02 -31.35 72.18
C THR A 126 -15.08 -30.32 71.57
N SER A 127 -13.86 -30.72 71.20
CA SER A 127 -13.07 -29.92 70.27
C SER A 127 -13.60 -30.24 68.88
N SER A 128 -14.40 -29.33 68.33
CA SER A 128 -14.62 -29.21 66.89
C SER A 128 -13.27 -28.90 66.22
N ALA A 129 -12.39 -29.90 66.14
CA ALA A 129 -11.23 -29.86 65.28
C ALA A 129 -11.76 -29.87 63.85
N VAL A 130 -11.55 -28.75 63.17
CA VAL A 130 -11.97 -28.60 61.77
C VAL A 130 -11.02 -29.45 60.93
N PRO A 131 -11.51 -30.31 60.03
CA PRO A 131 -10.67 -31.14 59.18
C PRO A 131 -9.62 -30.28 58.43
N GLN A 132 -8.33 -30.58 58.63
CA GLN A 132 -7.21 -29.92 57.95
C GLN A 132 -7.13 -30.36 56.48
N GLN A 133 -7.42 -31.64 56.22
CA GLN A 133 -7.52 -32.22 54.89
C GLN A 133 -8.77 -33.11 54.77
N MET A 134 -9.47 -32.98 53.65
CA MET A 134 -10.64 -33.79 53.32
C MET A 134 -10.49 -34.37 51.91
N VAL A 135 -10.47 -35.69 51.81
CA VAL A 135 -10.41 -36.42 50.53
C VAL A 135 -11.77 -37.05 50.25
N VAL A 136 -12.49 -36.53 49.25
CA VAL A 136 -13.79 -37.03 48.81
C VAL A 136 -13.58 -37.99 47.64
N LYS A 137 -14.08 -39.22 47.76
CA LYS A 137 -13.93 -40.30 46.77
C LYS A 137 -15.28 -40.85 46.34
N GLY A 138 -15.33 -41.30 45.09
CA GLY A 138 -16.53 -41.87 44.49
C GLY A 138 -17.54 -40.79 44.13
N ASN A 139 -17.78 -40.60 42.83
CA ASN A 139 -18.76 -39.65 42.30
C ASN A 139 -18.66 -38.23 42.89
N ALA A 140 -17.43 -37.74 43.14
CA ALA A 140 -17.20 -36.40 43.67
C ALA A 140 -17.86 -35.37 42.74
N LYS A 141 -18.80 -34.60 43.30
CA LYS A 141 -19.61 -33.62 42.57
C LYS A 141 -19.66 -32.31 43.34
N LEU A 142 -19.24 -31.23 42.70
CA LEU A 142 -19.37 -29.88 43.22
C LEU A 142 -20.52 -29.18 42.47
N THR A 143 -21.41 -28.52 43.19
CA THR A 143 -22.47 -27.68 42.62
C THR A 143 -22.48 -26.30 43.24
N SER A 144 -22.60 -25.25 42.44
CA SER A 144 -22.71 -23.87 42.90
C SER A 144 -24.11 -23.30 42.62
N SER A 145 -24.53 -22.32 43.42
CA SER A 145 -25.81 -21.62 43.27
C SER A 145 -25.97 -20.87 41.94
N ASP A 146 -24.88 -20.63 41.21
CA ASP A 146 -24.89 -20.04 39.86
C ASP A 146 -25.00 -21.09 38.73
N GLY A 147 -25.29 -22.34 39.07
CA GLY A 147 -25.54 -23.42 38.12
C GLY A 147 -24.29 -24.13 37.61
N LEU A 148 -23.10 -23.84 38.16
CA LEU A 148 -21.90 -24.64 37.88
C LEU A 148 -22.04 -26.04 38.51
N VAL A 149 -21.71 -27.07 37.73
CA VAL A 149 -21.60 -28.47 38.15
C VAL A 149 -20.23 -28.99 37.73
N VAL A 150 -19.44 -29.51 38.66
CA VAL A 150 -18.16 -30.19 38.41
C VAL A 150 -18.28 -31.63 38.85
N ARG A 151 -17.72 -32.57 38.09
CA ARG A 151 -17.71 -34.01 38.40
C ARG A 151 -16.32 -34.58 38.23
N ALA A 152 -15.90 -35.40 39.19
CA ALA A 152 -14.64 -36.12 39.20
C ALA A 152 -14.77 -37.45 39.97
N ALA A 153 -13.77 -38.32 39.85
CA ALA A 153 -13.70 -39.54 40.65
C ALA A 153 -13.31 -39.24 42.11
N GLU A 154 -12.42 -38.26 42.32
CA GLU A 154 -11.88 -37.89 43.61
C GLU A 154 -11.57 -36.38 43.65
N ALA A 155 -11.70 -35.77 44.83
CA ALA A 155 -11.29 -34.39 45.09
C ALA A 155 -10.71 -34.27 46.50
N THR A 156 -9.61 -33.55 46.65
CA THR A 156 -8.99 -33.25 47.94
C THR A 156 -9.11 -31.76 48.24
N TYR A 157 -9.66 -31.41 49.39
CA TYR A 157 -9.61 -30.06 49.94
C TYR A 157 -8.57 -29.99 51.06
N SER A 158 -7.71 -28.99 51.03
CA SER A 158 -6.74 -28.68 52.06
C SER A 158 -7.01 -27.28 52.60
N ARG A 159 -7.15 -27.17 53.91
CA ARG A 159 -7.48 -25.90 54.58
C ARG A 159 -6.25 -25.02 54.78
N SER A 160 -5.08 -25.61 54.99
CA SER A 160 -3.83 -24.89 55.27
C SER A 160 -3.39 -24.00 54.10
N ASP A 161 -3.68 -24.41 52.88
CA ASP A 161 -3.38 -23.68 51.64
C ASP A 161 -4.64 -23.26 50.86
N GLU A 162 -5.83 -23.45 51.45
CA GLU A 162 -7.14 -23.15 50.87
C GLU A 162 -7.33 -23.69 49.42
N MET A 163 -6.75 -24.86 49.12
CA MET A 163 -6.78 -25.43 47.77
C MET A 163 -7.63 -26.69 47.66
N VAL A 164 -8.46 -26.75 46.61
CA VAL A 164 -9.07 -27.98 46.11
C VAL A 164 -8.21 -28.55 44.99
N ARG A 165 -7.93 -29.84 45.03
CA ARG A 165 -7.15 -30.59 44.02
C ARG A 165 -7.95 -31.77 43.54
N VAL A 166 -8.10 -31.88 42.22
CA VAL A 166 -8.83 -32.96 41.56
C VAL A 166 -7.83 -33.73 40.73
N PRO A 167 -7.36 -34.91 41.18
CA PRO A 167 -6.54 -35.78 40.37
C PRO A 167 -7.39 -36.48 39.29
N GLY A 168 -6.82 -36.66 38.10
CA GLY A 168 -7.50 -37.40 37.01
C GLY A 168 -8.60 -36.60 36.29
N GLU A 169 -9.51 -37.30 35.62
CA GLU A 169 -10.50 -36.68 34.74
C GLU A 169 -11.51 -35.81 35.51
N VAL A 170 -11.69 -34.58 35.03
CA VAL A 170 -12.71 -33.65 35.52
C VAL A 170 -13.62 -33.23 34.36
N THR A 171 -14.91 -33.14 34.62
CA THR A 171 -15.88 -32.53 33.70
C THR A 171 -16.62 -31.43 34.43
N PHE A 172 -16.98 -30.37 33.71
CA PHE A 172 -17.77 -29.28 34.26
C PHE A 172 -18.82 -28.78 33.27
N ALA A 173 -19.89 -28.19 33.80
CA ALA A 173 -20.93 -27.55 33.04
C ALA A 173 -21.50 -26.34 33.80
N ARG A 174 -21.74 -25.22 33.10
CA ARG A 174 -22.40 -24.01 33.63
C ARG A 174 -23.17 -23.32 32.49
N GLY A 175 -24.50 -23.35 32.55
CA GLY A 175 -25.34 -22.79 31.49
C GLY A 175 -25.02 -23.43 30.12
N ARG A 176 -24.61 -22.61 29.14
CA ARG A 176 -24.20 -23.06 27.80
C ARG A 176 -22.76 -23.59 27.73
N MET A 177 -21.97 -23.40 28.77
CA MET A 177 -20.56 -23.81 28.80
C MET A 177 -20.43 -25.22 29.38
N SER A 178 -19.65 -26.06 28.74
CA SER A 178 -19.20 -27.35 29.26
C SER A 178 -17.72 -27.53 29.00
N GLY A 179 -17.07 -28.42 29.72
CA GLY A 179 -15.69 -28.74 29.45
C GLY A 179 -15.18 -29.95 30.19
N ARG A 180 -13.97 -30.34 29.83
CA ARG A 180 -13.24 -31.46 30.41
C ARG A 180 -11.75 -31.14 30.51
N SER A 181 -11.05 -31.77 31.44
CA SER A 181 -9.60 -31.72 31.56
C SER A 181 -9.11 -32.93 32.35
N ARG A 182 -7.83 -33.25 32.21
CA ARG A 182 -7.11 -34.13 33.11
C ARG A 182 -6.45 -33.29 34.19
N GLY A 183 -7.02 -33.35 35.39
CA GLY A 183 -6.58 -32.64 36.56
C GLY A 183 -7.14 -31.22 36.66
N ALA A 184 -7.49 -30.80 37.88
CA ALA A 184 -7.83 -29.42 38.17
C ALA A 184 -7.38 -28.99 39.56
N THR A 185 -7.14 -27.69 39.73
CA THR A 185 -6.96 -27.07 41.05
C THR A 185 -7.86 -25.85 41.18
N TYR A 186 -8.37 -25.61 42.37
CA TYR A 186 -9.08 -24.39 42.69
C TYR A 186 -8.47 -23.79 43.95
N ASP A 187 -7.87 -22.61 43.81
CA ASP A 187 -7.37 -21.79 44.91
C ASP A 187 -8.54 -20.92 45.39
N ASN A 188 -9.08 -21.27 46.55
CA ASN A 188 -10.22 -20.56 47.12
C ASN A 188 -9.83 -19.17 47.67
N GLY A 189 -8.58 -19.00 48.13
CA GLY A 189 -8.09 -17.72 48.64
C GLY A 189 -7.92 -16.67 47.55
N ARG A 190 -7.52 -17.10 46.34
CA ARG A 190 -7.34 -16.23 45.16
C ARG A 190 -8.52 -16.22 44.19
N ASP A 191 -9.47 -17.15 44.35
CA ASP A 191 -10.58 -17.39 43.42
C ASP A 191 -10.08 -17.70 42.00
N VAL A 192 -9.15 -18.65 41.91
CA VAL A 192 -8.49 -19.07 40.67
C VAL A 192 -8.70 -20.56 40.42
N LEU A 193 -9.29 -20.90 39.28
CA LEU A 193 -9.41 -22.28 38.79
C LEU A 193 -8.33 -22.56 37.74
N TRP A 194 -7.63 -23.67 37.84
CA TRP A 194 -6.77 -24.20 36.79
C TRP A 194 -7.23 -25.57 36.33
N LEU A 195 -7.32 -25.75 35.01
CA LEU A 195 -7.42 -27.01 34.30
C LEU A 195 -6.00 -27.39 33.82
N LEU A 196 -5.49 -28.53 34.25
CA LEU A 196 -4.05 -28.78 34.25
C LEU A 196 -3.52 -29.40 32.95
N ALA A 197 -4.26 -30.32 32.35
CA ALA A 197 -3.84 -31.00 31.13
C ALA A 197 -5.01 -31.27 30.18
N GLU A 198 -4.76 -31.09 28.89
CA GLU A 198 -5.69 -31.34 27.78
C GLU A 198 -7.10 -30.72 27.95
N PRO A 199 -7.23 -29.48 28.48
CA PRO A 199 -8.53 -28.85 28.62
C PRO A 199 -9.23 -28.68 27.27
N ARG A 200 -10.51 -29.06 27.23
CA ARG A 200 -11.42 -28.72 26.14
C ARG A 200 -12.65 -28.05 26.72
N ILE A 201 -12.95 -26.85 26.25
CA ILE A 201 -14.08 -26.05 26.72
C ILE A 201 -14.96 -25.75 25.51
N THR A 202 -16.24 -26.08 25.61
CA THR A 202 -17.24 -25.84 24.58
C THR A 202 -18.32 -24.92 25.14
N ILE A 203 -18.70 -23.92 24.36
CA ILE A 203 -19.83 -23.04 24.62
C ILE A 203 -20.84 -23.33 23.51
N ALA A 204 -22.00 -23.86 23.88
CA ALA A 204 -23.10 -24.12 22.95
C ALA A 204 -23.65 -22.78 22.39
N PRO A 205 -24.18 -22.77 21.14
CA PRO A 205 -24.85 -21.59 20.60
C PRO A 205 -26.07 -21.18 21.46
N ASP A 206 -26.45 -19.90 21.37
CA ASP A 206 -27.71 -19.42 21.93
C ASP A 206 -28.91 -19.82 21.04
N GLU A 207 -30.12 -19.46 21.45
CA GLU A 207 -31.36 -19.81 20.72
C GLU A 207 -31.40 -19.30 19.27
N ARG A 208 -30.59 -18.28 18.95
CA ARG A 208 -30.45 -17.73 17.59
C ARG A 208 -29.30 -18.37 16.81
N GLY A 209 -28.68 -19.42 17.34
CA GLY A 209 -27.53 -20.09 16.75
C GLY A 209 -26.21 -19.34 16.95
N GLN A 210 -26.15 -18.29 17.77
CA GLN A 210 -24.97 -17.42 17.89
C GLN A 210 -24.10 -17.73 19.12
N GLY A 211 -22.85 -17.30 19.06
CA GLY A 211 -21.93 -17.34 20.21
C GLY A 211 -21.43 -18.73 20.60
N ALA A 212 -21.51 -19.71 19.68
CA ALA A 212 -20.83 -20.98 19.84
C ALA A 212 -19.30 -20.79 19.84
N SER A 213 -18.61 -21.51 20.71
CA SER A 213 -17.15 -21.46 20.77
C SER A 213 -16.54 -22.76 21.31
N ASP A 214 -15.41 -23.18 20.74
CA ASP A 214 -14.62 -24.30 21.22
C ASP A 214 -13.19 -23.84 21.49
N MET A 215 -12.65 -24.21 22.65
CA MET A 215 -11.34 -23.79 23.13
C MET A 215 -10.52 -25.00 23.57
N THR A 216 -9.26 -25.03 23.13
CA THR A 216 -8.27 -26.02 23.55
C THR A 216 -6.93 -25.34 23.84
N ALA A 217 -6.20 -25.85 24.81
CA ALA A 217 -4.85 -25.45 25.19
C ALA A 217 -4.19 -26.60 25.97
N SER A 218 -2.94 -26.45 26.40
CA SER A 218 -2.32 -27.42 27.31
C SER A 218 -2.79 -27.23 28.74
N SER A 219 -2.99 -25.98 29.18
CA SER A 219 -3.64 -25.65 30.46
C SER A 219 -4.50 -24.38 30.34
N VAL A 220 -5.50 -24.26 31.21
CA VAL A 220 -6.41 -23.11 31.25
C VAL A 220 -6.60 -22.64 32.69
N GLY A 221 -6.31 -21.37 32.94
CA GLY A 221 -6.56 -20.69 34.21
C GLY A 221 -7.71 -19.71 34.10
N PHE A 222 -8.59 -19.67 35.09
CA PHE A 222 -9.62 -18.64 35.22
C PHE A 222 -9.45 -17.95 36.57
N ALA A 223 -8.96 -16.72 36.54
CA ALA A 223 -8.87 -15.84 37.71
C ALA A 223 -10.14 -15.02 37.76
N ARG A 224 -11.11 -15.48 38.53
CA ARG A 224 -12.46 -14.93 38.51
C ARG A 224 -12.52 -13.54 39.14
N ARG A 225 -11.82 -13.35 40.26
CA ARG A 225 -11.70 -12.06 40.94
C ARG A 225 -11.03 -11.00 40.06
N ASP A 226 -9.98 -11.40 39.34
CA ASP A 226 -9.21 -10.50 38.47
C ASP A 226 -9.77 -10.41 37.03
N ARG A 227 -10.88 -11.13 36.76
CA ARG A 227 -11.65 -11.07 35.52
C ARG A 227 -10.85 -11.42 34.26
N TYR A 228 -10.01 -12.45 34.32
CA TYR A 228 -9.32 -12.95 33.12
C TYR A 228 -9.26 -14.47 33.01
N VAL A 229 -9.21 -14.97 31.78
CA VAL A 229 -8.95 -16.37 31.44
C VAL A 229 -7.61 -16.43 30.72
N ARG A 230 -6.73 -17.34 31.15
CA ARG A 230 -5.42 -17.58 30.55
C ARG A 230 -5.39 -18.99 29.94
N LEU A 231 -5.03 -19.09 28.68
CA LEU A 231 -4.83 -20.34 27.96
C LEU A 231 -3.33 -20.43 27.63
N LEU A 232 -2.71 -21.55 27.96
CA LEU A 232 -1.25 -21.74 27.83
C LEU A 232 -0.90 -22.87 26.89
N ASP A 233 0.19 -22.68 26.17
CA ASP A 233 0.86 -23.62 25.26
C ASP A 233 -0.09 -24.28 24.23
N GLY A 234 -0.10 -23.73 23.01
CA GLY A 234 -0.82 -24.31 21.88
C GLY A 234 -2.32 -23.97 21.90
N VAL A 235 -2.63 -22.69 22.07
CA VAL A 235 -4.00 -22.19 22.12
C VAL A 235 -4.68 -22.33 20.76
N ARG A 236 -5.92 -22.85 20.78
CA ARG A 236 -6.86 -22.79 19.66
C ARG A 236 -8.23 -22.40 20.17
N ILE A 237 -8.80 -21.34 19.60
CA ILE A 237 -10.16 -20.87 19.88
C ILE A 237 -10.92 -20.83 18.56
N ALA A 238 -11.94 -21.66 18.41
CA ALA A 238 -12.90 -21.58 17.32
C ALA A 238 -14.14 -20.82 17.82
N ARG A 239 -14.58 -19.80 17.10
CA ARG A 239 -15.80 -19.03 17.38
C ARG A 239 -16.52 -18.74 16.06
N GLY A 240 -17.66 -19.40 15.84
CA GLY A 240 -18.30 -19.39 14.52
C GLY A 240 -17.32 -19.85 13.44
N ALA A 241 -17.16 -19.07 12.37
CA ALA A 241 -16.19 -19.34 11.29
C ALA A 241 -14.75 -18.90 11.62
N GLN A 242 -14.53 -18.17 12.71
CA GLN A 242 -13.21 -17.64 13.06
C GLN A 242 -12.40 -18.64 13.89
N ILE A 243 -11.14 -18.82 13.53
CA ILE A 243 -10.17 -19.65 14.23
C ILE A 243 -9.00 -18.79 14.68
N THR A 244 -8.80 -18.71 15.99
CA THR A 244 -7.66 -18.04 16.62
C THR A 244 -6.64 -19.07 17.12
N ARG A 245 -5.35 -18.82 16.91
CA ARG A 245 -4.24 -19.62 17.45
C ARG A 245 -3.15 -18.72 18.02
N ALA A 246 -2.45 -19.20 19.04
CA ALA A 246 -1.27 -18.57 19.63
C ALA A 246 -0.52 -19.59 20.51
N ASP A 247 0.69 -19.26 20.94
CA ASP A 247 1.36 -20.05 21.98
C ASP A 247 0.63 -19.86 23.31
N ASP A 248 0.38 -18.61 23.70
CA ASP A 248 -0.41 -18.22 24.87
C ASP A 248 -1.53 -17.23 24.54
N SER A 249 -2.62 -17.24 25.30
CA SER A 249 -3.68 -16.25 25.21
C SER A 249 -4.20 -15.82 26.57
N THR A 250 -4.48 -14.52 26.73
CA THR A 250 -5.19 -13.97 27.88
C THR A 250 -6.45 -13.23 27.42
N LEU A 251 -7.61 -13.66 27.88
CA LEU A 251 -8.89 -13.04 27.63
C LEU A 251 -9.26 -12.22 28.85
N PHE A 252 -9.39 -10.91 28.68
CA PHE A 252 -9.88 -10.00 29.71
C PHE A 252 -11.39 -9.85 29.59
N LEU A 253 -12.09 -10.01 30.71
CA LEU A 253 -13.53 -9.93 30.80
C LEU A 253 -13.96 -8.55 31.33
N GLN A 254 -15.14 -8.11 30.93
CA GLN A 254 -15.73 -6.87 31.42
C GLN A 254 -16.03 -6.98 32.94
N PRO A 255 -16.01 -5.86 33.69
CA PRO A 255 -16.31 -5.88 35.13
C PRO A 255 -17.74 -6.32 35.46
N ALA A 256 -18.72 -5.89 34.65
CA ALA A 256 -20.15 -6.08 34.92
C ALA A 256 -20.72 -7.40 34.39
N ALA A 257 -20.01 -8.12 33.53
CA ALA A 257 -20.50 -9.33 32.88
C ALA A 257 -19.36 -10.23 32.40
N ASP A 258 -19.56 -11.54 32.33
CA ASP A 258 -18.61 -12.54 31.79
C ASP A 258 -18.49 -12.44 30.25
N ILE A 259 -18.30 -11.22 29.75
CA ILE A 259 -18.22 -10.83 28.34
C ILE A 259 -16.79 -10.40 28.07
N ILE A 260 -16.24 -10.79 26.92
CA ILE A 260 -14.86 -10.46 26.55
C ILE A 260 -14.77 -8.97 26.21
N GLN A 261 -13.77 -8.32 26.77
CA GLN A 261 -13.40 -6.95 26.44
C GLN A 261 -12.20 -6.91 25.49
N ARG A 262 -11.20 -7.75 25.77
CA ARG A 262 -9.92 -7.74 25.06
C ARG A 262 -9.31 -9.14 25.08
N VAL A 263 -8.61 -9.49 24.00
CA VAL A 263 -7.84 -10.72 23.90
C VAL A 263 -6.39 -10.35 23.58
N GLU A 264 -5.47 -10.88 24.37
CA GLU A 264 -4.04 -10.84 24.07
C GLU A 264 -3.60 -12.22 23.58
N LEU A 265 -2.80 -12.24 22.52
CA LEU A 265 -2.24 -13.42 21.87
C LEU A 265 -0.73 -13.25 21.81
N ARG A 266 0.01 -14.24 22.30
CA ARG A 266 1.48 -14.21 22.39
C ARG A 266 2.07 -15.44 21.75
N GLY A 267 3.10 -15.23 20.92
CA GLY A 267 3.74 -16.28 20.14
C GLY A 267 2.86 -16.78 18.99
N HIS A 268 3.45 -16.94 17.79
CA HIS A 268 2.84 -17.52 16.59
C HIS A 268 1.34 -17.20 16.40
N SER A 269 0.97 -15.94 16.64
CA SER A 269 -0.42 -15.56 16.79
C SER A 269 -1.07 -15.47 15.40
N SER A 270 -2.25 -16.06 15.25
CA SER A 270 -3.04 -15.96 14.03
C SER A 270 -4.54 -15.95 14.29
N VAL A 271 -5.27 -15.21 13.47
CA VAL A 271 -6.73 -15.22 13.40
C VAL A 271 -7.11 -15.45 11.95
N VAL A 272 -7.91 -16.47 11.66
CA VAL A 272 -8.30 -16.85 10.30
C VAL A 272 -9.80 -17.02 10.23
N THR A 273 -10.42 -16.47 9.19
CA THR A 273 -11.81 -16.64 8.81
C THR A 273 -11.82 -17.27 7.42
N PRO A 274 -11.86 -18.60 7.29
CA PRO A 274 -11.64 -19.30 6.02
C PRO A 274 -12.59 -18.86 4.90
N ASP A 275 -13.87 -18.70 5.22
CA ASP A 275 -14.95 -18.36 4.28
C ASP A 275 -15.36 -16.88 4.39
N ALA A 276 -14.39 -15.99 4.62
CA ALA A 276 -14.65 -14.56 4.65
C ALA A 276 -15.21 -14.07 3.30
N THR A 277 -16.22 -13.19 3.36
CA THR A 277 -16.81 -12.58 2.17
C THR A 277 -15.77 -11.72 1.44
N PRO A 278 -15.79 -11.63 0.09
CA PRO A 278 -14.87 -10.78 -0.65
C PRO A 278 -14.83 -9.36 -0.09
N GLY A 279 -13.63 -8.83 0.09
CA GLY A 279 -13.42 -7.51 0.70
C GLY A 279 -13.36 -7.50 2.22
N ALA A 280 -13.76 -8.58 2.92
CA ALA A 280 -13.65 -8.69 4.38
C ALA A 280 -12.27 -9.24 4.82
N LEU A 281 -11.96 -9.08 6.11
CA LEU A 281 -10.74 -9.60 6.70
C LEU A 281 -10.73 -11.15 6.70
N GLN A 282 -9.78 -11.75 5.98
CA GLN A 282 -9.62 -13.21 5.89
C GLN A 282 -8.64 -13.74 6.93
N SER A 283 -7.50 -13.07 7.10
CA SER A 283 -6.53 -13.48 8.11
C SER A 283 -5.69 -12.34 8.66
N MET A 284 -5.26 -12.53 9.91
CA MET A 284 -4.27 -11.72 10.63
C MET A 284 -3.21 -12.67 11.19
N SER A 285 -1.94 -12.29 11.10
CA SER A 285 -0.84 -13.00 11.75
C SER A 285 0.24 -12.05 12.25
N ALA A 286 0.86 -12.39 13.37
CA ALA A 286 2.01 -11.69 13.96
C ALA A 286 2.65 -12.54 15.06
N ALA A 287 3.78 -12.11 15.60
CA ALA A 287 4.35 -12.69 16.82
C ALA A 287 3.42 -12.46 18.02
N ASN A 288 2.87 -11.25 18.15
CA ASN A 288 1.92 -10.89 19.20
C ASN A 288 0.73 -10.10 18.63
N MET A 289 -0.46 -10.30 19.19
CA MET A 289 -1.66 -9.53 18.84
C MET A 289 -2.47 -9.12 20.06
N ASN A 290 -3.03 -7.91 20.02
CA ASN A 290 -4.04 -7.44 20.96
C ASN A 290 -5.32 -7.14 20.18
N LEU A 291 -6.43 -7.76 20.57
CA LEU A 291 -7.74 -7.63 19.93
C LEU A 291 -8.72 -6.96 20.91
N GLY A 292 -9.29 -5.82 20.53
CA GLY A 292 -10.27 -5.07 21.31
C GLY A 292 -11.67 -5.26 20.75
N TYR A 293 -12.63 -5.59 21.63
CA TYR A 293 -14.02 -5.87 21.25
C TYR A 293 -14.97 -4.80 21.75
N ALA A 294 -16.10 -4.65 21.04
CA ALA A 294 -17.22 -3.80 21.44
C ALA A 294 -17.85 -4.29 22.76
N PRO A 295 -18.74 -3.50 23.38
CA PRO A 295 -19.44 -3.90 24.60
C PRO A 295 -20.22 -5.23 24.50
N ASP A 296 -20.57 -5.66 23.29
CA ASP A 296 -21.20 -6.97 23.04
C ASP A 296 -20.25 -8.18 23.21
N GLY A 297 -18.94 -7.93 23.31
CA GLY A 297 -17.85 -8.92 23.42
C GLY A 297 -17.67 -9.84 22.22
N ARG A 298 -18.22 -9.47 21.07
CA ARG A 298 -18.23 -10.25 19.83
C ARG A 298 -17.67 -9.46 18.66
N THR A 299 -18.04 -8.19 18.55
CA THR A 299 -17.68 -7.31 17.43
C THR A 299 -16.28 -6.76 17.61
N LEU A 300 -15.36 -7.07 16.70
CA LEU A 300 -13.98 -6.59 16.74
C LEU A 300 -13.96 -5.09 16.39
N GLN A 301 -13.35 -4.26 17.24
CA GLN A 301 -13.25 -2.82 16.98
C GLN A 301 -11.83 -2.38 16.66
N GLN A 302 -10.84 -3.03 17.27
CA GLN A 302 -9.42 -2.71 17.10
C GLN A 302 -8.57 -3.96 17.11
N ALA A 303 -7.50 -3.97 16.31
CA ALA A 303 -6.45 -4.97 16.41
C ALA A 303 -5.07 -4.31 16.33
N SER A 304 -4.15 -4.72 17.20
CA SER A 304 -2.75 -4.33 17.14
C SER A 304 -1.89 -5.57 17.00
N LEU A 305 -1.09 -5.62 15.94
CA LEU A 305 -0.25 -6.74 15.55
C LEU A 305 1.21 -6.31 15.63
N MET A 306 2.07 -7.11 16.25
CA MET A 306 3.48 -6.78 16.50
C MET A 306 4.40 -7.95 16.20
N GLY A 307 5.46 -7.69 15.45
CA GLY A 307 6.46 -8.65 15.01
C GLY A 307 5.99 -9.42 13.77
N ASN A 308 6.58 -9.10 12.60
CA ASN A 308 6.24 -9.72 11.31
C ASN A 308 4.73 -9.76 11.04
N ALA A 309 4.06 -8.63 11.28
CA ALA A 309 2.62 -8.51 11.16
C ALA A 309 2.17 -8.59 9.70
N ALA A 310 1.13 -9.36 9.44
CA ALA A 310 0.52 -9.48 8.13
C ALA A 310 -1.01 -9.56 8.22
N VAL A 311 -1.67 -9.01 7.21
CA VAL A 311 -3.11 -9.03 7.03
C VAL A 311 -3.41 -9.46 5.60
N GLN A 312 -4.43 -10.31 5.44
CA GLN A 312 -4.98 -10.69 4.15
C GLN A 312 -6.47 -10.41 4.13
N MET A 313 -6.91 -9.74 3.08
CA MET A 313 -8.33 -9.53 2.79
C MET A 313 -8.81 -10.61 1.82
N ALA A 314 -10.03 -11.10 2.03
CA ALA A 314 -10.64 -12.09 1.15
C ALA A 314 -10.85 -11.49 -0.24
N ALA A 315 -10.62 -12.33 -1.24
CA ALA A 315 -10.86 -12.04 -2.65
C ALA A 315 -12.14 -12.74 -3.13
N THR A 316 -12.63 -12.37 -4.29
CA THR A 316 -13.60 -13.18 -5.03
C THR A 316 -13.00 -14.55 -5.34
N ALA A 317 -13.82 -15.60 -5.34
CA ALA A 317 -13.35 -16.95 -5.60
C ALA A 317 -12.54 -17.02 -6.92
N GLY A 318 -11.31 -17.55 -6.84
CA GLY A 318 -10.40 -17.65 -7.99
C GLY A 318 -9.41 -16.50 -8.15
N THR A 319 -9.53 -15.40 -7.40
CA THR A 319 -8.55 -14.29 -7.42
C THR A 319 -7.66 -14.28 -6.18
N ARG A 320 -6.49 -13.64 -6.26
CA ARG A 320 -5.65 -13.40 -5.08
C ARG A 320 -6.21 -12.24 -4.27
N GLY A 321 -6.24 -12.39 -2.96
CA GLY A 321 -6.64 -11.31 -2.06
C GLY A 321 -5.56 -10.25 -1.88
N ARG A 322 -5.97 -9.05 -1.46
CA ARG A 322 -5.06 -7.97 -1.07
C ARG A 322 -4.27 -8.39 0.17
N ARG A 323 -2.97 -8.08 0.19
CA ARG A 323 -2.08 -8.40 1.31
C ARG A 323 -1.37 -7.15 1.80
N LEU A 324 -1.26 -7.06 3.10
CA LEU A 324 -0.51 -6.02 3.80
C LEU A 324 0.47 -6.69 4.76
N GLY A 325 1.70 -6.21 4.80
CA GLY A 325 2.71 -6.61 5.76
C GLY A 325 3.48 -5.42 6.33
N GLY A 326 4.03 -5.61 7.53
CA GLY A 326 4.93 -4.68 8.19
C GLY A 326 5.43 -5.29 9.52
N ASN A 327 6.31 -4.60 10.24
CA ASN A 327 6.69 -5.06 11.57
C ASN A 327 5.54 -4.87 12.58
N THR A 328 4.84 -3.74 12.49
CA THR A 328 3.65 -3.46 13.31
C THR A 328 2.48 -3.03 12.45
N LEU A 329 1.28 -3.48 12.81
CA LEU A 329 0.01 -3.07 12.20
C LEU A 329 -0.98 -2.64 13.30
N SER A 330 -1.74 -1.58 13.04
CA SER A 330 -2.88 -1.14 13.85
C SER A 330 -4.10 -1.01 12.97
N LEU A 331 -5.14 -1.78 13.27
CA LEU A 331 -6.39 -1.87 12.52
C LEU A 331 -7.53 -1.30 13.35
N GLY A 332 -8.40 -0.51 12.73
CA GLY A 332 -9.68 -0.10 13.32
C GLY A 332 -10.83 -0.44 12.39
N PHE A 333 -11.91 -0.95 12.98
CA PHE A 333 -13.07 -1.47 12.26
C PHE A 333 -14.30 -0.58 12.46
N ALA A 334 -15.22 -0.61 11.50
CA ALA A 334 -16.53 -0.02 11.63
C ALA A 334 -17.37 -0.76 12.70
N PRO A 335 -18.53 -0.22 13.11
CA PRO A 335 -19.42 -0.89 14.07
C PRO A 335 -19.93 -2.27 13.64
N ASP A 336 -19.78 -2.65 12.37
CA ASP A 336 -20.09 -3.99 11.87
C ASP A 336 -19.06 -5.06 12.26
N GLY A 337 -17.88 -4.64 12.74
CA GLY A 337 -16.78 -5.48 13.17
C GLY A 337 -15.99 -6.18 12.06
N SER A 338 -16.22 -5.82 10.79
CA SER A 338 -15.58 -6.46 9.64
C SER A 338 -15.01 -5.46 8.63
N THR A 339 -15.60 -4.27 8.50
CA THR A 339 -15.14 -3.23 7.58
C THR A 339 -13.98 -2.45 8.18
N LEU A 340 -12.83 -2.46 7.51
CA LEU A 340 -11.65 -1.73 7.95
C LEU A 340 -11.78 -0.23 7.61
N THR A 341 -11.73 0.63 8.62
CA THR A 341 -11.88 2.10 8.48
C THR A 341 -10.59 2.85 8.77
N THR A 342 -9.67 2.24 9.53
CA THR A 342 -8.33 2.79 9.76
C THR A 342 -7.28 1.70 9.71
N LEU A 343 -6.12 2.05 9.18
CA LEU A 343 -4.97 1.19 9.08
C LEU A 343 -3.69 1.99 9.29
N GLY A 344 -2.85 1.53 10.21
CA GLY A 344 -1.49 2.02 10.39
C GLY A 344 -0.50 0.88 10.23
N ALA A 345 0.58 1.09 9.50
CA ALA A 345 1.68 0.15 9.39
C ALA A 345 3.03 0.86 9.59
N ARG A 346 3.99 0.19 10.23
CA ARG A 346 5.36 0.69 10.40
C ARG A 346 6.38 -0.41 10.20
N ASP A 347 7.53 0.02 9.68
CA ASP A 347 8.75 -0.71 9.37
C ASP A 347 8.53 -1.84 8.34
N SER A 348 9.25 -1.78 7.23
CA SER A 348 9.16 -2.75 6.12
C SER A 348 7.73 -2.93 5.60
N VAL A 349 7.00 -1.82 5.43
CA VAL A 349 5.63 -1.87 4.93
C VAL A 349 5.62 -2.35 3.49
N ARG A 350 4.77 -3.34 3.21
CA ARG A 350 4.50 -3.84 1.87
C ARG A 350 3.01 -4.05 1.68
N VAL A 351 2.45 -3.43 0.65
CA VAL A 351 1.09 -3.66 0.17
C VAL A 351 1.17 -4.37 -1.17
N ASP A 352 0.53 -5.52 -1.30
CA ASP A 352 0.34 -6.23 -2.56
C ASP A 352 -1.14 -6.13 -2.95
N LEU A 353 -1.41 -5.46 -4.07
CA LEU A 353 -2.72 -5.35 -4.68
C LEU A 353 -2.76 -6.28 -5.91
N PRO A 354 -3.69 -7.23 -5.99
CA PRO A 354 -3.83 -8.10 -7.16
C PRO A 354 -4.26 -7.28 -8.39
N ALA A 355 -4.06 -7.84 -9.60
CA ALA A 355 -4.65 -7.27 -10.81
C ALA A 355 -6.18 -7.38 -10.74
N GLN A 356 -6.87 -6.33 -11.20
CA GLN A 356 -8.33 -6.28 -11.30
C GLN A 356 -8.73 -5.71 -12.65
N ASP A 357 -9.54 -6.45 -13.40
CA ASP A 357 -10.01 -6.10 -14.75
C ASP A 357 -8.86 -5.65 -15.68
N SER A 358 -8.86 -4.38 -16.10
CA SER A 358 -7.82 -3.78 -16.96
C SER A 358 -6.65 -3.19 -16.16
N THR A 359 -6.69 -3.23 -14.84
CA THR A 359 -5.63 -2.68 -13.99
C THR A 359 -4.59 -3.74 -13.60
N PRO A 360 -3.29 -3.44 -13.77
CA PRO A 360 -2.21 -4.37 -13.44
C PRO A 360 -2.10 -4.60 -11.93
N ALA A 361 -1.44 -5.70 -11.55
CA ALA A 361 -1.10 -5.95 -10.15
C ALA A 361 -0.12 -4.88 -9.64
N ARG A 362 -0.26 -4.47 -8.37
CA ARG A 362 0.55 -3.40 -7.79
C ARG A 362 1.26 -3.83 -6.51
N VAL A 363 2.47 -3.32 -6.33
CA VAL A 363 3.25 -3.51 -5.10
C VAL A 363 3.70 -2.14 -4.61
N ILE A 364 3.44 -1.83 -3.34
CA ILE A 364 3.86 -0.57 -2.71
C ILE A 364 4.72 -0.91 -1.50
N ARG A 365 5.94 -0.37 -1.46
CA ARG A 365 6.86 -0.49 -0.31
C ARG A 365 7.12 0.88 0.29
N SER A 366 7.21 0.95 1.61
CA SER A 366 7.50 2.19 2.35
C SER A 366 7.95 1.92 3.79
N ALA A 367 8.38 2.95 4.51
CA ALA A 367 8.65 2.85 5.94
C ALA A 367 7.37 2.87 6.79
N THR A 368 6.37 3.66 6.39
CA THR A 368 5.09 3.77 7.10
C THR A 368 3.90 3.91 6.16
N LEU A 369 2.75 3.42 6.60
CA LEU A 369 1.45 3.61 5.97
C LEU A 369 0.46 4.13 7.01
N LYS A 370 -0.34 5.12 6.63
CA LYS A 370 -1.56 5.54 7.33
C LYS A 370 -2.71 5.58 6.34
N ALA A 371 -3.77 4.85 6.61
CA ALA A 371 -4.95 4.85 5.78
C ALA A 371 -6.21 5.02 6.63
N SER A 372 -7.20 5.70 6.07
CA SER A 372 -8.45 6.02 6.74
C SER A 372 -9.59 6.11 5.74
N GLY A 373 -10.82 5.99 6.25
CA GLY A 373 -12.02 6.25 5.46
C GLY A 373 -13.29 6.28 6.31
N PRO A 374 -14.44 6.56 5.68
CA PRO A 374 -15.76 6.51 6.31
C PRO A 374 -16.13 5.08 6.78
N PRO A 375 -17.29 4.90 7.45
CA PRO A 375 -17.77 3.56 7.84
C PRO A 375 -17.95 2.57 6.69
N THR A 376 -17.99 3.03 5.43
CA THR A 376 -18.01 2.17 4.23
C THR A 376 -16.63 1.61 3.86
N GLY A 377 -15.57 2.02 4.56
CA GLY A 377 -14.22 1.50 4.44
C GLY A 377 -13.17 2.55 4.10
N ILE A 378 -11.90 2.16 4.20
CA ILE A 378 -10.75 2.99 3.79
C ILE A 378 -10.90 3.45 2.33
N ASN A 379 -10.66 4.72 2.07
CA ASN A 379 -10.63 5.29 0.71
C ASN A 379 -9.46 6.28 0.50
N GLN A 380 -8.63 6.45 1.52
CA GLN A 380 -7.44 7.29 1.47
C GLN A 380 -6.28 6.58 2.17
N ALA A 381 -5.09 6.67 1.58
CA ALA A 381 -3.88 6.17 2.19
C ALA A 381 -2.69 7.07 1.89
N ARG A 382 -1.79 7.16 2.87
CA ARG A 382 -0.53 7.87 2.81
C ARG A 382 0.60 6.93 3.16
N PHE A 383 1.57 6.84 2.25
CA PHE A 383 2.81 6.11 2.41
C PHE A 383 3.96 7.11 2.56
N ASP A 384 4.82 6.90 3.54
CA ASP A 384 5.98 7.77 3.80
C ASP A 384 7.25 6.95 4.02
N GLY A 385 8.39 7.53 3.60
CA GLY A 385 9.72 6.99 3.83
C GLY A 385 10.17 6.06 2.71
N ASN A 386 10.74 6.64 1.65
CA ASN A 386 11.29 5.96 0.48
C ASN A 386 10.26 5.01 -0.17
N VAL A 387 9.23 5.60 -0.75
CA VAL A 387 8.19 4.87 -1.46
C VAL A 387 8.77 4.25 -2.73
N ASP A 388 8.52 2.96 -2.92
CA ASP A 388 8.72 2.21 -4.17
C ASP A 388 7.35 1.64 -4.57
N TYR A 389 6.75 2.25 -5.58
CA TYR A 389 5.46 1.88 -6.16
C TYR A 389 5.71 1.18 -7.49
N ARG A 390 5.11 0.01 -7.69
CA ARG A 390 5.25 -0.78 -8.92
C ARG A 390 3.90 -1.21 -9.43
N GLU A 391 3.68 -1.02 -10.73
CA GLU A 391 2.63 -1.69 -11.48
C GLU A 391 3.30 -2.76 -12.35
N LEU A 392 2.96 -4.03 -12.09
CA LEU A 392 3.62 -5.19 -12.68
C LEU A 392 3.04 -5.49 -14.06
N GLN A 393 3.91 -5.68 -15.06
CA GLN A 393 3.49 -5.96 -16.45
C GLN A 393 2.47 -4.93 -16.98
N ALA A 394 2.60 -3.68 -16.55
CA ALA A 394 1.62 -2.62 -16.81
C ALA A 394 1.71 -2.05 -18.24
N ILE A 395 2.80 -2.35 -18.95
CA ILE A 395 3.10 -1.77 -20.26
C ILE A 395 3.00 -2.88 -21.30
N ALA A 396 1.95 -2.87 -22.10
CA ALA A 396 1.84 -3.71 -23.30
C ALA A 396 1.63 -2.79 -24.51
N ARG A 397 2.73 -2.25 -25.06
CA ARG A 397 2.68 -1.46 -26.31
C ARG A 397 2.89 -2.39 -27.51
N GLN A 398 2.33 -2.05 -28.67
CA GLN A 398 2.57 -2.83 -29.88
C GLN A 398 4.07 -2.91 -30.19
N GLY A 399 4.64 -4.12 -30.11
CA GLY A 399 6.06 -4.38 -30.39
C GLY A 399 7.01 -4.18 -29.19
N GLU A 400 6.50 -3.92 -27.98
CA GLU A 400 7.28 -3.89 -26.73
C GLU A 400 6.89 -5.08 -25.85
N ASP A 401 7.88 -5.66 -25.15
CA ASP A 401 7.63 -6.68 -24.13
C ASP A 401 6.87 -6.09 -22.94
N GLU A 402 6.10 -6.94 -22.24
CA GLU A 402 5.47 -6.53 -20.99
C GLU A 402 6.54 -6.02 -19.99
N ALA A 403 6.32 -4.82 -19.46
CA ALA A 403 7.26 -4.18 -18.55
C ALA A 403 6.58 -3.54 -17.34
N ASP A 404 7.35 -3.43 -16.26
CA ASP A 404 6.90 -2.79 -15.03
C ASP A 404 6.94 -1.25 -15.17
N ARG A 405 5.93 -0.60 -14.61
CA ARG A 405 5.99 0.84 -14.29
C ARG A 405 6.41 0.98 -12.84
N VAL A 406 7.50 1.70 -12.61
CA VAL A 406 8.05 1.92 -11.26
C VAL A 406 8.07 3.41 -10.96
N VAL A 407 7.60 3.79 -9.77
CA VAL A 407 7.68 5.16 -9.26
C VAL A 407 8.36 5.15 -7.90
N THR A 408 9.44 5.91 -7.79
CA THR A 408 10.14 6.14 -6.52
C THR A 408 9.90 7.57 -6.04
N ALA A 409 9.64 7.75 -4.75
CA ALA A 409 9.34 9.06 -4.15
C ALA A 409 9.60 9.08 -2.64
N ARG A 410 9.57 10.26 -2.02
CA ARG A 410 9.61 10.39 -0.56
C ARG A 410 8.29 9.96 0.09
N SER A 411 7.18 10.36 -0.51
CA SER A 411 5.83 10.04 -0.06
C SER A 411 4.88 9.79 -1.23
N LEU A 412 3.81 9.06 -0.95
CA LEU A 412 2.70 8.78 -1.87
C LEU A 412 1.39 8.94 -1.12
N ASP A 413 0.49 9.78 -1.62
CA ASP A 413 -0.89 9.87 -1.19
C ASP A 413 -1.79 9.24 -2.26
N THR A 414 -2.69 8.33 -1.88
CA THR A 414 -3.61 7.64 -2.79
C THR A 414 -5.06 7.86 -2.39
N THR A 415 -5.92 8.07 -3.39
CA THR A 415 -7.36 7.85 -3.25
C THR A 415 -7.72 6.50 -3.85
N THR A 416 -8.60 5.77 -3.18
CA THR A 416 -9.03 4.45 -3.61
C THR A 416 -10.55 4.32 -3.56
N GLU A 417 -11.08 3.34 -4.26
CA GLU A 417 -12.44 2.86 -3.98
C GLU A 417 -12.59 2.43 -2.51
N PRO A 418 -13.81 2.47 -1.94
CA PRO A 418 -14.05 2.09 -0.55
C PRO A 418 -13.53 0.70 -0.18
N GLY A 419 -13.08 0.55 1.07
CA GLY A 419 -12.53 -0.70 1.57
C GLY A 419 -11.10 -0.98 1.10
N PHE A 420 -10.33 0.06 0.77
CA PHE A 420 -8.98 0.01 0.22
C PHE A 420 -8.92 -0.69 -1.15
N GLY A 421 -9.92 -0.40 -1.99
CA GLY A 421 -10.11 -0.95 -3.34
C GLY A 421 -9.10 -0.41 -4.34
N ASP A 422 -9.50 -0.32 -5.60
CA ASP A 422 -8.61 0.12 -6.67
C ASP A 422 -8.14 1.57 -6.47
N ILE A 423 -6.88 1.83 -6.81
CA ILE A 423 -6.30 3.18 -6.71
C ILE A 423 -6.82 3.99 -7.89
N GLU A 424 -7.52 5.09 -7.59
CA GLU A 424 -8.05 6.02 -8.59
C GLU A 424 -7.04 7.12 -8.92
N ARG A 425 -6.37 7.66 -7.88
CA ARG A 425 -5.33 8.68 -8.00
C ARG A 425 -4.16 8.38 -7.07
N ALA A 426 -2.96 8.66 -7.55
CA ALA A 426 -1.70 8.53 -6.83
C ALA A 426 -0.89 9.81 -6.98
N THR A 427 -0.67 10.50 -5.88
CA THR A 427 0.15 11.73 -5.80
C THR A 427 1.49 11.39 -5.15
N PHE A 428 2.55 11.45 -5.92
CA PHE A 428 3.92 11.26 -5.47
C PHE A 428 4.56 12.61 -5.16
N THR A 429 5.35 12.69 -4.08
CA THR A 429 6.04 13.94 -3.69
C THR A 429 7.43 13.66 -3.16
N GLY A 430 8.37 14.55 -3.49
CA GLY A 430 9.77 14.52 -3.08
C GLY A 430 10.63 13.64 -3.96
N LYS A 431 11.47 14.25 -4.81
CA LYS A 431 12.40 13.57 -5.73
C LYS A 431 11.76 12.39 -6.48
N VAL A 432 10.64 12.67 -7.15
CA VAL A 432 9.88 11.63 -7.85
C VAL A 432 10.63 11.23 -9.11
N VAL A 433 10.80 9.92 -9.31
CA VAL A 433 11.27 9.32 -10.56
C VAL A 433 10.30 8.23 -10.96
N LEU A 434 9.71 8.36 -12.15
CA LEU A 434 8.84 7.39 -12.81
C LEU A 434 9.61 6.75 -13.97
N THR A 435 9.65 5.43 -14.02
CA THR A 435 10.27 4.66 -15.11
C THR A 435 9.27 3.67 -15.68
N GLU A 436 9.21 3.60 -17.01
CA GLU A 436 8.39 2.66 -17.77
C GLU A 436 9.30 1.82 -18.66
N GLY A 437 9.59 0.59 -18.22
CA GLY A 437 10.57 -0.27 -18.87
C GLY A 437 11.94 0.41 -19.02
N THR A 438 12.59 0.22 -20.16
CA THR A 438 13.83 0.93 -20.54
C THR A 438 13.58 2.14 -21.45
N ALA A 439 12.32 2.36 -21.84
CA ALA A 439 11.96 3.25 -22.94
C ALA A 439 11.64 4.68 -22.49
N ARG A 440 11.13 4.86 -21.26
CA ARG A 440 10.65 6.17 -20.79
C ARG A 440 10.92 6.41 -19.30
N GLU A 441 11.36 7.61 -19.00
CA GLU A 441 11.64 8.11 -17.65
C GLU A 441 11.06 9.51 -17.46
N GLY A 442 10.47 9.78 -16.30
CA GLY A 442 9.99 11.10 -15.89
C GLY A 442 10.52 11.44 -14.49
N SER A 443 10.89 12.70 -14.26
CA SER A 443 11.38 13.17 -12.97
C SER A 443 10.79 14.54 -12.62
N ALA A 444 10.41 14.73 -11.35
CA ALA A 444 9.85 15.98 -10.83
C ALA A 444 9.84 15.98 -9.29
N GLU A 445 9.56 17.13 -8.66
CA GLU A 445 9.32 17.16 -7.20
C GLU A 445 7.92 16.64 -6.82
N ARG A 446 6.95 16.73 -7.73
CA ARG A 446 5.59 16.20 -7.56
C ARG A 446 5.11 15.55 -8.86
N VAL A 447 4.48 14.39 -8.74
CA VAL A 447 3.77 13.72 -9.85
C VAL A 447 2.37 13.36 -9.42
N ASP A 448 1.37 13.82 -10.16
CA ASP A 448 -0.02 13.44 -10.00
C ASP A 448 -0.41 12.44 -11.09
N TYR A 449 -0.73 11.21 -10.69
CA TYR A 449 -1.12 10.12 -11.58
C TYR A 449 -2.61 9.80 -11.37
N ALA A 450 -3.43 10.08 -12.39
CA ALA A 450 -4.82 9.64 -12.42
C ALA A 450 -4.91 8.28 -13.12
N VAL A 451 -4.98 7.22 -12.32
CA VAL A 451 -4.83 5.83 -12.76
C VAL A 451 -5.89 5.45 -13.78
N ASN A 452 -7.15 5.80 -13.51
CA ASN A 452 -8.28 5.46 -14.38
C ASN A 452 -8.31 6.29 -15.68
N GLU A 453 -7.73 7.48 -15.66
CA GLU A 453 -7.66 8.39 -16.81
C GLU A 453 -6.41 8.12 -17.67
N GLY A 454 -5.42 7.40 -17.15
CA GLY A 454 -4.15 7.16 -17.82
C GLY A 454 -3.32 8.44 -18.04
N THR A 455 -3.46 9.43 -17.16
CA THR A 455 -2.76 10.73 -17.25
C THR A 455 -1.77 10.92 -16.10
N VAL A 456 -0.62 11.51 -16.43
CA VAL A 456 0.48 11.78 -15.51
C VAL A 456 0.91 13.24 -15.65
N ALA A 457 0.83 13.98 -14.55
CA ALA A 457 1.21 15.39 -14.48
C ALA A 457 2.45 15.57 -13.61
N PHE A 458 3.50 16.15 -14.19
CA PHE A 458 4.78 16.42 -13.55
C PHE A 458 4.89 17.90 -13.22
N SER A 459 5.15 18.23 -11.95
CA SER A 459 5.33 19.61 -11.49
C SER A 459 6.42 19.71 -10.44
N SER A 460 7.05 20.88 -10.32
CA SER A 460 7.99 21.15 -9.22
C SER A 460 7.58 22.40 -8.45
N PRO A 461 6.57 22.28 -7.57
CA PRO A 461 6.10 23.40 -6.76
C PRO A 461 7.16 23.78 -5.72
N GLY A 462 8.04 24.72 -6.05
CA GLY A 462 9.10 25.18 -5.16
C GLY A 462 10.21 25.97 -5.86
N LYS A 463 11.16 26.52 -5.09
CA LYS A 463 12.36 27.21 -5.62
C LYS A 463 13.54 26.25 -5.85
N THR A 464 13.31 24.94 -5.84
CA THR A 464 14.35 23.89 -5.84
C THR A 464 15.21 23.86 -7.10
N GLY A 465 14.89 24.64 -8.14
CA GLY A 465 15.69 24.73 -9.37
C GLY A 465 15.55 23.51 -10.30
N ASP A 466 15.16 22.36 -9.74
CA ASP A 466 14.83 21.16 -10.49
C ASP A 466 13.51 21.35 -11.24
N ARG A 467 13.59 21.32 -12.57
CA ARG A 467 12.44 21.37 -13.46
C ARG A 467 11.98 19.96 -13.80
N PRO A 468 10.66 19.72 -13.88
CA PRO A 468 10.13 18.50 -14.47
C PRO A 468 10.84 18.15 -15.77
N ARG A 469 11.19 16.88 -15.93
CA ARG A 469 11.78 16.34 -17.15
C ARG A 469 11.12 15.01 -17.50
N VAL A 470 10.77 14.86 -18.78
CA VAL A 470 10.35 13.60 -19.38
C VAL A 470 11.36 13.23 -20.46
N ASN A 471 11.77 11.98 -20.50
CA ASN A 471 12.77 11.42 -21.38
C ASN A 471 12.23 10.14 -22.00
N ASP A 472 12.15 10.04 -23.32
CA ASP A 472 11.73 8.84 -24.03
C ASP A 472 12.71 8.50 -25.16
N ALA A 473 12.44 7.48 -25.97
CA ALA A 473 13.31 7.12 -27.10
C ALA A 473 13.51 8.26 -28.13
N ARG A 474 12.57 9.21 -28.23
CA ARG A 474 12.58 10.31 -29.20
C ARG A 474 13.33 11.53 -28.68
N ALA A 475 13.00 11.96 -27.46
CA ALA A 475 13.38 13.28 -26.98
C ALA A 475 13.50 13.33 -25.45
N SER A 476 14.18 14.38 -24.98
CA SER A 476 14.12 14.81 -23.59
C SER A 476 13.49 16.19 -23.52
N VAL A 477 12.38 16.32 -22.79
CA VAL A 477 11.62 17.56 -22.60
C VAL A 477 11.71 17.99 -21.14
N ALA A 478 12.05 19.25 -20.89
CA ALA A 478 12.00 19.87 -19.57
C ALA A 478 11.21 21.19 -19.62
N ALA A 479 10.35 21.43 -18.64
CA ALA A 479 9.46 22.60 -18.57
C ALA A 479 9.07 22.92 -17.12
N ALA A 480 8.21 23.91 -16.86
CA ALA A 480 7.72 24.16 -15.50
C ALA A 480 6.66 23.13 -15.07
N THR A 481 5.81 22.73 -16.02
CA THR A 481 4.84 21.63 -15.89
C THR A 481 4.86 20.79 -17.15
N ILE A 482 4.66 19.48 -17.01
CA ILE A 482 4.53 18.54 -18.13
C ILE A 482 3.38 17.59 -17.83
N ASP A 483 2.36 17.56 -18.68
CA ASP A 483 1.23 16.64 -18.62
C ASP A 483 1.34 15.65 -19.78
N THR A 484 1.08 14.37 -19.52
CA THR A 484 1.21 13.34 -20.55
C THR A 484 0.31 12.14 -20.29
N THR A 485 -0.01 11.41 -21.36
CA THR A 485 -0.73 10.14 -21.29
C THR A 485 0.23 8.95 -21.16
N LEU A 486 -0.24 7.86 -20.57
CA LEU A 486 0.54 6.62 -20.40
C LEU A 486 0.85 5.93 -21.74
N ASP A 487 -0.04 6.04 -22.72
CA ASP A 487 0.18 5.55 -24.09
C ASP A 487 1.31 6.32 -24.81
N GLY A 488 1.69 7.50 -24.32
CA GLY A 488 2.71 8.36 -24.91
C GLY A 488 2.25 9.10 -26.17
N GLU A 489 0.94 9.10 -26.47
CA GLU A 489 0.35 9.81 -27.60
C GLU A 489 0.31 11.31 -27.37
N THR A 490 0.08 11.77 -26.14
CA THR A 490 -0.05 13.19 -25.83
C THR A 490 1.00 13.64 -24.81
N LEU A 491 1.65 14.78 -25.08
CA LEU A 491 2.52 15.49 -24.15
C LEU A 491 2.29 17.00 -24.27
N ILE A 492 1.94 17.65 -23.17
CA ILE A 492 1.77 19.09 -23.07
C ILE A 492 2.80 19.59 -22.06
N ALA A 493 3.62 20.56 -22.44
CA ALA A 493 4.63 21.13 -21.58
C ALA A 493 4.57 22.65 -21.65
N SER A 494 4.65 23.32 -20.49
CA SER A 494 4.47 24.78 -20.43
C SER A 494 5.40 25.46 -19.43
N GLY A 495 5.53 26.77 -19.59
CA GLY A 495 6.37 27.61 -18.73
C GLY A 495 7.86 27.44 -19.02
N GLY A 496 8.27 27.59 -20.28
CA GLY A 496 9.67 27.61 -20.72
C GLY A 496 10.21 26.22 -21.02
N VAL A 497 9.82 25.69 -22.17
CA VAL A 497 10.19 24.38 -22.69
C VAL A 497 11.61 24.36 -23.21
N ARG A 498 12.34 23.30 -22.84
CA ARG A 498 13.62 22.89 -23.42
C ARG A 498 13.48 21.44 -23.87
N SER A 499 13.50 21.21 -25.17
CA SER A 499 13.42 19.89 -25.78
C SER A 499 14.74 19.56 -26.47
N VAL A 500 15.17 18.31 -26.37
CA VAL A 500 16.32 17.77 -27.11
C VAL A 500 15.85 16.53 -27.84
N LEU A 501 15.71 16.62 -29.16
CA LEU A 501 15.46 15.48 -30.03
C LEU A 501 16.75 14.64 -30.08
N LYS A 502 16.67 13.36 -29.73
CA LYS A 502 17.82 12.47 -29.63
C LYS A 502 18.40 12.16 -31.01
N ALA A 503 19.70 11.87 -31.07
CA ALA A 503 20.31 11.33 -32.28
C ALA A 503 19.64 9.99 -32.65
N ARG A 504 19.34 9.78 -33.93
CA ARG A 504 18.87 8.49 -34.44
C ARG A 504 20.05 7.53 -34.54
N THR A 505 19.93 6.39 -33.87
CA THR A 505 20.81 5.22 -34.06
C THR A 505 20.25 4.33 -35.18
N GLN A 506 21.11 3.64 -35.93
CA GLN A 506 20.66 2.71 -36.96
C GLN A 506 19.71 1.66 -36.36
N GLY A 507 18.51 1.51 -36.93
CA GLY A 507 17.46 0.58 -36.48
C GLY A 507 16.33 1.20 -35.65
N ALA A 508 16.36 2.49 -35.32
CA ALA A 508 15.32 3.16 -34.54
C ALA A 508 14.14 3.67 -35.41
N GLY A 509 13.14 2.82 -35.65
CA GLY A 509 11.77 3.19 -36.07
C GLY A 509 11.61 3.90 -37.44
N LYS A 510 10.35 3.96 -37.91
CA LYS A 510 9.95 4.48 -39.24
C LYS A 510 9.70 6.00 -39.23
N ARG A 511 10.52 6.77 -38.52
CA ARG A 511 10.35 8.24 -38.34
C ARG A 511 11.39 9.03 -39.12
N THR A 512 10.95 10.16 -39.68
CA THR A 512 11.68 11.01 -40.62
C THR A 512 12.02 12.34 -39.96
N ARG A 513 13.25 12.83 -40.13
CA ARG A 513 13.70 14.16 -39.67
C ARG A 513 13.96 15.01 -40.92
N PRO A 514 13.73 16.34 -40.88
CA PRO A 514 14.17 17.22 -41.96
C PRO A 514 15.66 17.01 -42.26
N VAL A 515 16.03 16.74 -43.51
CA VAL A 515 17.40 16.37 -43.90
C VAL A 515 18.45 17.43 -43.56
N MET A 516 18.03 18.70 -43.46
CA MET A 516 18.87 19.81 -42.99
C MET A 516 19.40 19.65 -41.55
N PHE A 517 18.83 18.72 -40.76
CA PHE A 517 19.32 18.35 -39.45
C PHE A 517 19.88 16.92 -39.48
N ARG A 518 21.14 16.77 -39.12
CA ARG A 518 21.86 15.49 -39.11
C ARG A 518 21.22 14.51 -38.14
N ASP A 519 21.04 13.28 -38.60
CA ASP A 519 20.41 12.21 -37.83
C ASP A 519 21.25 11.75 -36.65
N ASN A 520 22.56 11.68 -36.82
CA ASN A 520 23.50 11.18 -35.81
C ASN A 520 23.83 12.21 -34.71
N GLN A 521 23.18 13.37 -34.72
CA GLN A 521 23.38 14.44 -33.74
C GLN A 521 22.04 14.84 -33.13
N PRO A 522 22.03 15.32 -31.86
CA PRO A 522 20.82 15.84 -31.25
C PRO A 522 20.38 17.16 -31.92
N VAL A 523 19.09 17.45 -31.85
CA VAL A 523 18.52 18.74 -32.26
C VAL A 523 17.87 19.37 -31.05
N ASN A 524 18.18 20.64 -30.79
CA ASN A 524 17.65 21.34 -29.62
C ASN A 524 16.46 22.20 -30.02
N VAL A 525 15.45 22.27 -29.16
CA VAL A 525 14.27 23.12 -29.32
C VAL A 525 14.00 23.88 -28.03
N THR A 526 13.69 25.17 -28.13
CA THR A 526 13.20 25.98 -27.01
C THR A 526 11.92 26.70 -27.41
N ALA A 527 10.98 26.83 -26.49
CA ALA A 527 9.74 27.59 -26.66
C ALA A 527 9.14 27.94 -25.29
N ASP A 528 8.08 28.74 -25.26
CA ASP A 528 7.30 28.95 -24.04
C ASP A 528 6.47 27.70 -23.72
N ASP A 529 5.85 27.09 -24.74
CA ASP A 529 5.01 25.89 -24.63
C ASP A 529 5.27 24.86 -25.75
N LEU A 530 4.90 23.61 -25.49
CA LEU A 530 4.93 22.48 -26.42
C LEU A 530 3.63 21.67 -26.27
N GLU A 531 2.99 21.38 -27.39
CA GLU A 531 1.95 20.37 -27.51
C GLU A 531 2.40 19.31 -28.52
N SER A 532 2.50 18.06 -28.08
CA SER A 532 2.81 16.92 -28.94
C SER A 532 1.66 15.93 -28.94
N LYS A 533 1.25 15.53 -30.14
CA LYS A 533 0.20 14.53 -30.39
C LYS A 533 0.65 13.57 -31.48
N GLY A 534 0.93 12.33 -31.11
CA GLY A 534 1.47 11.31 -32.02
C GLY A 534 2.87 11.69 -32.53
N SER A 535 2.97 11.95 -33.84
CA SER A 535 4.17 12.41 -34.54
C SER A 535 4.28 13.93 -34.64
N LEU A 536 3.18 14.66 -34.37
CA LEU A 536 3.15 16.11 -34.47
C LEU A 536 3.65 16.74 -33.16
N ALA A 537 4.57 17.69 -33.26
CA ALA A 537 5.05 18.51 -32.15
C ALA A 537 4.94 20.00 -32.51
N VAL A 538 4.14 20.75 -31.77
CA VAL A 538 3.89 22.17 -31.95
C VAL A 538 4.53 22.94 -30.80
N TYR A 539 5.54 23.75 -31.12
CA TYR A 539 6.25 24.62 -30.19
C TYR A 539 5.77 26.05 -30.38
N THR A 540 5.33 26.71 -29.31
CA THR A 540 4.75 28.06 -29.35
C THR A 540 5.43 29.00 -28.38
N GLY A 541 5.55 30.27 -28.79
CA GLY A 541 6.18 31.32 -27.99
C GLY A 541 7.70 31.29 -28.12
N LYS A 542 8.23 32.19 -28.96
CA LYS A 542 9.67 32.33 -29.23
C LYS A 542 10.36 30.99 -29.55
N ALA A 543 9.69 30.19 -30.38
CA ALA A 543 10.15 28.86 -30.73
C ALA A 543 11.47 28.95 -31.53
N ARG A 544 12.48 28.16 -31.13
CA ARG A 544 13.77 28.07 -31.80
C ARG A 544 14.22 26.62 -31.85
N LEU A 545 14.54 26.13 -33.04
CA LEU A 545 15.06 24.80 -33.35
C LEU A 545 16.47 24.92 -33.91
N TRP A 546 17.46 24.17 -33.41
CA TRP A 546 18.83 24.27 -33.90
C TRP A 546 19.70 23.02 -33.71
N GLN A 547 20.67 22.86 -34.61
CA GLN A 547 21.78 21.91 -34.55
C GLN A 547 23.02 22.55 -35.17
N GLY A 548 24.10 22.67 -34.40
CA GLY A 548 25.29 23.42 -34.87
C GLY A 548 24.93 24.87 -35.18
N ARG A 549 25.28 25.35 -36.38
CA ARG A 549 24.91 26.69 -36.86
C ARG A 549 23.58 26.72 -37.63
N THR A 550 23.05 25.56 -38.03
CA THR A 550 21.72 25.47 -38.64
C THR A 550 20.64 25.71 -37.58
N ALA A 551 19.85 26.76 -37.75
CA ALA A 551 18.85 27.19 -36.78
C ALA A 551 17.62 27.82 -37.47
N ILE A 552 16.43 27.58 -36.91
CA ILE A 552 15.16 28.16 -37.36
C ILE A 552 14.45 28.72 -36.13
N SER A 553 14.03 29.97 -36.18
CA SER A 553 13.27 30.64 -35.11
C SER A 553 11.98 31.23 -35.65
N ALA A 554 10.90 31.19 -34.87
CA ALA A 554 9.60 31.75 -35.21
C ALA A 554 8.70 31.90 -33.96
N LYS A 555 7.50 32.48 -34.12
CA LYS A 555 6.47 32.46 -33.06
C LYS A 555 5.95 31.05 -32.82
N THR A 556 5.81 30.26 -33.88
CA THR A 556 5.36 28.86 -33.83
C THR A 556 6.22 27.99 -34.75
N LEU A 557 6.64 26.83 -34.26
CA LEU A 557 7.27 25.77 -35.04
C LEU A 557 6.43 24.50 -34.93
N THR A 558 6.22 23.80 -36.05
CA THR A 558 5.51 22.53 -36.09
C THR A 558 6.38 21.50 -36.80
N LEU A 559 6.75 20.44 -36.08
CA LEU A 559 7.53 19.33 -36.59
C LEU A 559 6.62 18.10 -36.69
N ASP A 560 6.70 17.38 -37.82
CA ASP A 560 6.04 16.10 -38.01
C ASP A 560 7.12 15.02 -38.17
N ASP A 561 7.26 14.17 -37.15
CA ASP A 561 8.27 13.11 -37.10
C ASP A 561 7.96 11.92 -38.04
N ASP A 562 6.76 11.81 -38.62
CA ASP A 562 6.46 10.75 -39.60
C ASP A 562 6.89 11.19 -41.00
N SER A 563 6.54 12.41 -41.40
CA SER A 563 6.86 12.96 -42.72
C SER A 563 8.22 13.64 -42.80
N GLY A 564 8.78 14.11 -41.69
CA GLY A 564 9.98 14.95 -41.64
C GLY A 564 9.70 16.41 -42.02
N ASN A 565 8.43 16.80 -42.18
CA ASN A 565 8.07 18.16 -42.55
C ASN A 565 8.24 19.11 -41.36
N LEU A 566 8.62 20.35 -41.67
CA LEU A 566 8.76 21.42 -40.69
C LEU A 566 8.04 22.68 -41.17
N LYS A 567 7.16 23.22 -40.32
CA LYS A 567 6.51 24.50 -40.56
C LYS A 567 6.94 25.52 -39.53
N ALA A 568 7.17 26.76 -39.96
CA ALA A 568 7.43 27.89 -39.08
C ALA A 568 6.49 29.04 -39.44
N LYS A 569 5.96 29.74 -38.43
CA LYS A 569 5.04 30.86 -38.65
C LYS A 569 5.31 32.01 -37.69
N GLY A 570 5.30 33.22 -38.25
CA GLY A 570 5.46 34.50 -37.56
C GLY A 570 6.92 34.81 -37.28
N ASP A 571 7.40 35.89 -37.90
CA ASP A 571 8.77 36.41 -37.74
C ASP A 571 9.84 35.31 -37.89
N VAL A 572 9.75 34.55 -39.00
CA VAL A 572 10.63 33.41 -39.27
C VAL A 572 12.04 33.92 -39.58
N VAL A 573 13.03 33.33 -38.92
CA VAL A 573 14.46 33.51 -39.22
C VAL A 573 15.11 32.14 -39.30
N SER A 574 15.60 31.79 -40.48
CA SER A 574 16.37 30.59 -40.75
C SER A 574 17.84 30.94 -40.99
N THR A 575 18.75 30.16 -40.44
CA THR A 575 20.17 30.16 -40.79
C THR A 575 20.52 28.72 -41.14
N LEU A 576 21.00 28.48 -42.35
CA LEU A 576 21.42 27.17 -42.83
C LEU A 576 22.94 27.19 -42.99
N GLU A 577 23.64 26.22 -42.41
CA GLU A 577 25.07 26.00 -42.67
C GLU A 577 25.20 25.06 -43.87
N LEU A 578 25.50 25.62 -45.04
CA LEU A 578 25.56 24.90 -46.30
C LEU A 578 27.01 24.76 -46.77
N GLU A 579 27.33 23.58 -47.29
CA GLU A 579 28.54 23.26 -48.03
C GLU A 579 28.39 23.76 -49.47
N ASP A 580 29.48 24.20 -50.08
CA ASP A 580 29.48 24.53 -51.51
C ASP A 580 29.02 23.32 -52.34
N ALA A 581 28.16 23.57 -53.32
CA ALA A 581 27.70 22.52 -54.22
C ALA A 581 28.89 21.96 -55.02
N PRO A 582 28.97 20.63 -55.22
CA PRO A 582 29.98 20.05 -56.09
C PRO A 582 29.83 20.63 -57.50
N ALA A 583 30.94 21.11 -58.07
CA ALA A 583 30.93 21.72 -59.39
C ALA A 583 30.42 20.73 -60.46
N ALA A 584 29.60 21.23 -61.39
CA ALA A 584 29.08 20.43 -62.50
C ALA A 584 30.20 19.88 -63.41
N ASP A 585 31.30 20.63 -63.56
CA ASP A 585 32.53 20.21 -64.24
C ASP A 585 33.74 20.28 -63.28
N PRO A 586 34.42 19.15 -62.99
CA PRO A 586 35.63 19.12 -62.16
C PRO A 586 36.79 19.97 -62.72
N ASP A 587 36.87 20.17 -64.03
CA ASP A 587 37.91 20.99 -64.66
C ASP A 587 37.63 22.48 -64.48
N ASP A 588 36.37 22.89 -64.36
CA ASP A 588 36.00 24.26 -63.97
C ASP A 588 36.37 24.53 -62.50
N ALA A 589 36.15 23.57 -61.60
CA ALA A 589 36.60 23.70 -60.20
C ALA A 589 38.12 23.92 -60.10
N LYS A 590 38.89 23.22 -60.94
CA LYS A 590 40.35 23.39 -61.05
C LYS A 590 40.76 24.75 -61.59
N ARG A 591 40.03 25.28 -62.59
CA ARG A 591 40.26 26.65 -63.10
C ARG A 591 40.01 27.71 -62.03
N ARG A 592 39.02 27.50 -61.17
CA ARG A 592 38.56 28.47 -60.16
C ARG A 592 39.43 28.52 -58.91
N THR A 593 39.85 27.36 -58.40
CA THR A 593 40.61 27.27 -57.14
C THR A 593 42.11 27.06 -57.37
N GLY A 594 42.55 26.89 -58.62
CA GLY A 594 43.92 26.50 -58.97
C GLY A 594 44.26 25.05 -58.55
N ARG A 595 43.31 24.30 -57.99
CA ARG A 595 43.48 22.96 -57.44
C ARG A 595 42.37 22.04 -57.96
N ARG A 596 42.72 20.85 -58.43
CA ARG A 596 41.70 19.81 -58.66
C ARG A 596 41.12 19.45 -57.29
N PRO A 597 39.79 19.36 -57.10
CA PRO A 597 39.23 18.84 -55.86
C PRO A 597 39.89 17.48 -55.59
N ALA A 598 40.67 17.39 -54.51
CA ALA A 598 41.19 16.11 -54.06
C ALA A 598 40.05 15.39 -53.34
N ASP A 599 39.92 14.08 -53.56
CA ASP A 599 39.08 13.24 -52.70
C ASP A 599 39.46 13.52 -51.24
N GLY A 600 38.53 14.10 -50.47
CA GLY A 600 38.70 14.39 -49.04
C GLY A 600 39.15 15.81 -48.65
N THR A 601 39.21 16.79 -49.55
CA THR A 601 39.32 18.21 -49.13
C THR A 601 38.03 18.65 -48.45
N PRO A 602 38.05 19.33 -47.27
CA PRO A 602 36.83 19.84 -46.65
C PRO A 602 36.15 20.86 -47.56
N THR A 603 34.90 20.62 -47.92
CA THR A 603 34.04 21.62 -48.57
C THR A 603 33.87 22.80 -47.63
N GLU A 604 34.06 24.02 -48.13
CA GLU A 604 33.87 25.23 -47.32
C GLU A 604 32.40 25.33 -46.91
N THR A 605 32.13 25.64 -45.63
CA THR A 605 30.76 25.82 -45.13
C THR A 605 30.46 27.29 -44.95
N SER A 606 29.33 27.72 -45.51
CA SER A 606 28.88 29.11 -45.49
C SER A 606 27.46 29.22 -44.93
N PRO A 607 27.15 30.28 -44.17
CA PRO A 607 25.80 30.51 -43.67
C PRO A 607 24.92 31.17 -44.73
N THR A 608 23.75 30.61 -44.98
CA THR A 608 22.66 31.27 -45.72
C THR A 608 21.55 31.62 -44.73
N THR A 609 21.22 32.90 -44.61
CA THR A 609 20.19 33.41 -43.69
C THR A 609 18.95 33.83 -44.47
N ILE A 610 17.76 33.45 -44.01
CA ILE A 610 16.48 33.79 -44.62
C ILE A 610 15.54 34.34 -43.56
N THR A 611 14.89 35.48 -43.84
CA THR A 611 13.79 36.02 -43.03
C THR A 611 12.49 35.98 -43.82
N ALA A 612 11.37 35.66 -43.18
CA ALA A 612 10.04 35.59 -43.81
C ALA A 612 8.90 35.60 -42.77
N GLN A 613 7.65 35.64 -43.20
CA GLN A 613 6.50 35.43 -42.30
C GLN A 613 6.16 33.96 -42.09
N ALA A 614 6.48 33.09 -43.04
CA ALA A 614 6.25 31.65 -42.94
C ALA A 614 7.33 30.84 -43.68
N LEU A 615 7.58 29.63 -43.17
CA LEU A 615 8.36 28.56 -43.80
C LEU A 615 7.50 27.30 -43.86
N ASP A 616 7.45 26.65 -45.02
CA ASP A 616 6.98 25.28 -45.20
C ASP A 616 8.13 24.46 -45.80
N TYR A 617 8.76 23.62 -44.97
CA TYR A 617 9.78 22.68 -45.40
C TYR A 617 9.16 21.32 -45.64
N GLN A 618 9.32 20.84 -46.86
CA GLN A 618 8.77 19.59 -47.37
C GLN A 618 9.92 18.60 -47.58
N GLU A 619 9.96 17.55 -46.76
CA GLU A 619 11.09 16.61 -46.74
C GLU A 619 11.13 15.73 -48.00
N ALA A 620 9.98 15.33 -48.53
CA ALA A 620 9.91 14.49 -49.72
C ALA A 620 10.56 15.15 -50.95
N GLU A 621 10.43 16.47 -51.07
CA GLU A 621 11.05 17.29 -52.11
C GLU A 621 12.35 17.96 -51.66
N ARG A 622 12.75 17.81 -50.38
CA ARG A 622 13.84 18.54 -49.72
C ARG A 622 13.80 20.04 -50.00
N ARG A 623 12.59 20.60 -49.93
CA ARG A 623 12.25 21.94 -50.41
C ARG A 623 11.81 22.83 -49.26
N ALA A 624 12.50 23.94 -49.05
CA ALA A 624 12.12 24.98 -48.11
C ALA A 624 11.40 26.12 -48.84
N ILE A 625 10.14 26.41 -48.48
CA ILE A 625 9.33 27.45 -49.12
C ILE A 625 9.08 28.58 -48.13
N TYR A 626 9.62 29.77 -48.43
CA TYR A 626 9.48 30.98 -47.63
C TYR A 626 8.46 31.92 -48.26
N THR A 627 7.51 32.41 -47.47
CA THR A 627 6.40 33.25 -47.95
C THR A 627 5.98 34.33 -46.95
N GLY A 628 5.23 35.31 -47.47
CA GLY A 628 4.45 36.30 -46.72
C GLY A 628 5.17 37.63 -46.48
N GLY A 629 4.41 38.73 -46.40
CA GLY A 629 4.95 40.07 -46.17
C GLY A 629 3.87 41.12 -45.94
N PRO A 630 4.25 42.42 -45.76
CA PRO A 630 5.61 42.94 -45.61
C PRO A 630 6.19 42.81 -44.16
N PRO A 631 7.52 42.67 -43.99
CA PRO A 631 8.53 42.56 -45.06
C PRO A 631 8.44 41.23 -45.80
N GLN A 632 8.72 41.26 -47.11
CA GLN A 632 8.79 40.08 -47.97
C GLN A 632 9.90 39.11 -47.50
N PRO A 633 9.89 37.85 -47.95
CA PRO A 633 11.02 36.96 -47.82
C PRO A 633 12.33 37.60 -48.29
N HIS A 634 13.36 37.51 -47.46
CA HIS A 634 14.69 38.08 -47.73
C HIS A 634 15.77 37.05 -47.37
N LEU A 635 16.60 36.67 -48.33
CA LEU A 635 17.71 35.73 -48.21
C LEU A 635 19.03 36.47 -48.37
N VAL A 636 20.01 36.15 -47.52
CA VAL A 636 21.39 36.62 -47.61
C VAL A 636 22.32 35.43 -47.42
N GLY A 637 23.14 35.12 -48.41
CA GLY A 637 24.11 34.03 -48.37
C GLY A 637 25.11 34.12 -49.52
N PRO A 638 25.97 33.11 -49.72
CA PRO A 638 26.89 33.05 -50.87
C PRO A 638 26.16 33.20 -52.21
N GLU A 639 24.88 32.82 -52.28
CA GLU A 639 24.06 32.94 -53.48
C GLU A 639 23.70 34.39 -53.85
N GLY A 640 23.85 35.33 -52.93
CA GLY A 640 23.47 36.73 -53.08
C GLY A 640 22.57 37.23 -51.96
N ASP A 641 22.19 38.50 -52.06
CA ASP A 641 21.12 39.13 -51.30
C ASP A 641 19.85 39.15 -52.19
N LEU A 642 18.82 38.39 -51.81
CA LEU A 642 17.62 38.14 -52.61
C LEU A 642 16.35 38.49 -51.82
N THR A 643 15.51 39.34 -52.38
CA THR A 643 14.11 39.54 -51.96
C THR A 643 13.14 39.07 -53.04
N ALA A 644 12.02 38.45 -52.64
CA ALA A 644 10.93 38.07 -53.54
C ALA A 644 9.65 37.79 -52.74
N ASP A 645 8.48 37.79 -53.37
CA ASP A 645 7.21 37.41 -52.69
C ASP A 645 7.23 35.97 -52.16
N ARG A 646 7.97 35.09 -52.84
CA ARG A 646 8.24 33.72 -52.40
C ARG A 646 9.66 33.30 -52.79
N ILE A 647 10.37 32.72 -51.83
CA ILE A 647 11.70 32.14 -52.03
C ILE A 647 11.63 30.63 -51.77
N GLU A 648 12.25 29.84 -52.63
CA GLU A 648 12.31 28.38 -52.51
C GLU A 648 13.75 27.88 -52.57
N LEU A 649 14.16 27.03 -51.63
CA LEU A 649 15.46 26.36 -51.62
C LEU A 649 15.24 24.87 -51.80
N PHE A 650 16.03 24.24 -52.67
CA PHE A 650 16.07 22.80 -52.87
C PHE A 650 17.42 22.29 -52.38
N LEU A 651 17.41 21.41 -51.38
CA LEU A 651 18.62 20.84 -50.78
C LEU A 651 18.99 19.51 -51.45
N ASN A 652 20.28 19.21 -51.43
CA ASN A 652 20.80 17.95 -51.91
C ASN A 652 20.36 16.76 -51.02
N ALA A 653 20.69 15.54 -51.45
CA ALA A 653 20.28 14.32 -50.76
C ALA A 653 20.75 14.23 -49.31
N GLU A 654 21.90 14.82 -48.98
CA GLU A 654 22.43 14.86 -47.63
C GLU A 654 21.91 16.05 -46.81
N GLY A 655 21.18 16.99 -47.42
CA GLY A 655 20.70 18.22 -46.77
C GLY A 655 21.81 19.22 -46.45
N ARG A 656 22.96 19.09 -47.11
CA ARG A 656 24.20 19.79 -46.76
C ARG A 656 24.62 20.83 -47.79
N SER A 657 24.17 20.72 -49.04
CA SER A 657 24.41 21.75 -50.06
C SER A 657 23.10 22.16 -50.73
N LEU A 658 23.10 23.36 -51.28
CA LEU A 658 22.02 23.82 -52.14
C LEU A 658 22.12 23.13 -53.51
N GLU A 659 21.02 22.63 -54.06
CA GLU A 659 20.92 22.23 -55.47
C GLU A 659 20.44 23.41 -56.30
N ARG A 660 19.38 24.08 -55.82
CA ARG A 660 18.70 25.15 -56.54
C ARG A 660 18.04 26.14 -55.59
N LEU A 661 18.09 27.42 -55.93
CA LEU A 661 17.35 28.51 -55.28
C LEU A 661 16.43 29.17 -56.29
N GLU A 662 15.19 29.45 -55.91
CA GLU A 662 14.22 30.12 -56.77
C GLU A 662 13.52 31.29 -56.07
N GLY A 663 13.41 32.42 -56.76
CA GLY A 663 12.62 33.58 -56.34
C GLY A 663 11.43 33.76 -57.28
N TYR A 664 10.26 34.11 -56.72
CA TYR A 664 9.00 34.24 -57.46
C TYR A 664 8.30 35.56 -57.11
N GLU A 665 7.95 36.31 -58.15
CA GLU A 665 7.36 37.65 -58.16
C GLU A 665 8.16 38.69 -57.36
N ASP A 666 8.19 39.92 -57.85
CA ASP A 666 8.93 41.05 -57.25
C ASP A 666 10.37 40.70 -56.81
N VAL A 667 11.08 39.98 -57.68
CA VAL A 667 12.44 39.49 -57.38
C VAL A 667 13.42 40.64 -57.51
N ALA A 668 14.18 40.92 -56.46
CA ALA A 668 15.39 41.73 -56.51
C ALA A 668 16.57 40.93 -55.95
N LEU A 669 17.68 40.89 -56.68
CA LEU A 669 18.90 40.16 -56.35
C LEU A 669 20.11 41.09 -56.43
N GLU A 670 20.93 41.15 -55.39
CA GLU A 670 22.28 41.71 -55.43
C GLU A 670 23.30 40.57 -55.30
N THR A 671 24.12 40.34 -56.33
CA THR A 671 25.16 39.30 -56.30
C THR A 671 26.38 39.75 -55.52
N ILE A 672 27.01 38.84 -54.78
CA ILE A 672 28.24 39.15 -54.03
C ILE A 672 29.46 39.10 -54.96
N ALA A 673 30.35 40.08 -54.84
CA ALA A 673 31.67 40.06 -55.49
C ALA A 673 32.55 38.95 -54.90
N THR A 674 33.07 38.07 -55.74
CA THR A 674 33.92 36.94 -55.32
C THR A 674 35.40 37.32 -55.17
N ASP A 675 35.82 38.46 -55.74
CA ASP A 675 37.17 39.00 -55.64
C ASP A 675 37.18 40.52 -55.95
N THR A 676 38.36 41.14 -55.98
CA THR A 676 38.53 42.57 -56.29
C THR A 676 38.28 42.93 -57.76
N THR A 677 38.06 41.94 -58.63
CA THR A 677 37.88 42.12 -60.08
C THR A 677 36.45 41.90 -60.54
N THR A 678 35.62 41.27 -59.72
CA THR A 678 34.21 41.00 -59.97
C THR A 678 33.34 42.13 -59.40
N VAL A 679 32.38 42.58 -60.19
CA VAL A 679 31.49 43.69 -59.83
C VAL A 679 30.16 43.11 -59.34
N PRO A 680 29.64 43.53 -58.17
CA PRO A 680 28.29 43.19 -57.73
C PRO A 680 27.27 43.60 -58.79
N ARG A 681 26.27 42.74 -59.03
CA ARG A 681 25.23 42.96 -60.01
C ARG A 681 23.89 42.97 -59.31
N ASP A 682 23.09 43.98 -59.63
CA ASP A 682 21.73 44.02 -59.18
C ASP A 682 20.80 43.57 -60.31
N GLY A 683 19.90 42.63 -60.03
CA GLY A 683 18.94 42.11 -60.97
C GLY A 683 17.52 42.24 -60.43
N VAL A 684 16.60 42.79 -61.22
CA VAL A 684 15.17 42.82 -60.91
C VAL A 684 14.39 42.06 -61.98
N GLY A 685 13.43 41.23 -61.58
CA GLY A 685 12.59 40.43 -62.47
C GLY A 685 11.38 39.79 -61.78
N LYS A 686 10.65 38.91 -62.49
CA LYS A 686 9.53 38.16 -61.87
C LYS A 686 9.90 36.77 -61.39
N ARG A 687 10.96 36.17 -61.93
CA ARG A 687 11.41 34.85 -61.52
C ARG A 687 12.91 34.77 -61.60
N LEU A 688 13.52 34.21 -60.57
CA LEU A 688 14.92 33.84 -60.53
C LEU A 688 15.04 32.34 -60.30
N THR A 689 15.96 31.70 -61.01
CA THR A 689 16.44 30.36 -60.69
C THR A 689 17.97 30.38 -60.64
N TYR A 690 18.54 30.01 -59.51
CA TYR A 690 19.97 29.81 -59.31
C TYR A 690 20.27 28.31 -59.22
N PHE A 691 21.16 27.80 -60.06
CA PHE A 691 21.65 26.43 -60.05
C PHE A 691 23.04 26.41 -59.39
N ALA A 692 23.16 25.79 -58.22
CA ALA A 692 24.36 25.91 -57.39
C ALA A 692 25.59 25.22 -58.01
N ALA A 693 25.42 24.04 -58.60
CA ALA A 693 26.52 23.29 -59.22
C ALA A 693 27.13 23.99 -60.46
N GLU A 694 26.32 24.78 -61.18
CA GLU A 694 26.74 25.57 -62.35
C GLU A 694 27.11 27.02 -61.98
N GLU A 695 26.76 27.45 -60.77
CA GLU A 695 26.69 28.86 -60.34
C GLU A 695 26.00 29.77 -61.35
N LYS A 696 24.85 29.28 -61.84
CA LYS A 696 24.12 29.89 -62.95
C LYS A 696 22.83 30.50 -62.44
N TYR A 697 22.68 31.80 -62.66
CA TYR A 697 21.45 32.56 -62.43
C TYR A 697 20.68 32.68 -63.74
N VAL A 698 19.39 32.37 -63.72
CA VAL A 698 18.45 32.58 -64.82
C VAL A 698 17.31 33.45 -64.30
N MET A 699 17.22 34.70 -64.78
CA MET A 699 16.17 35.63 -64.39
C MET A 699 15.23 35.88 -65.57
N THR A 700 13.92 35.84 -65.33
CA THR A 700 12.87 35.95 -66.36
C THR A 700 11.69 36.79 -65.87
N GLY A 701 10.84 37.18 -66.82
CA GLY A 701 9.63 37.96 -66.56
C GLY A 701 9.88 39.46 -66.72
N GLY A 702 9.21 40.05 -67.71
CA GLY A 702 9.62 41.34 -68.26
C GLY A 702 9.08 42.57 -67.51
N PRO A 703 9.89 43.65 -67.44
CA PRO A 703 11.29 43.73 -67.88
C PRO A 703 12.26 43.16 -66.83
N VAL A 704 13.24 42.37 -67.28
CA VAL A 704 14.41 42.03 -66.46
C VAL A 704 15.39 43.19 -66.57
N VAL A 705 15.84 43.74 -65.45
CA VAL A 705 16.77 44.88 -65.38
C VAL A 705 18.02 44.44 -64.63
N VAL A 706 19.19 44.65 -65.22
CA VAL A 706 20.48 44.43 -64.56
C VAL A 706 21.23 45.75 -64.44
N LEU A 707 21.74 46.04 -63.25
CA LEU A 707 22.61 47.17 -62.96
C LEU A 707 24.01 46.63 -62.65
N GLU A 708 25.01 47.12 -63.38
CA GLU A 708 26.43 46.86 -63.11
C GLU A 708 27.10 48.18 -62.71
N GLN A 709 27.54 48.28 -61.44
CA GLN A 709 28.20 49.48 -60.92
C GLN A 709 29.72 49.38 -61.13
N LEU A 710 30.20 49.88 -62.28
CA LEU A 710 31.63 49.94 -62.59
C LEU A 710 32.29 51.15 -61.87
N PRO A 711 33.64 51.18 -61.76
CA PRO A 711 34.35 52.26 -61.07
C PRO A 711 34.07 53.68 -61.60
N THR A 712 33.73 53.80 -62.88
CA THR A 712 33.54 55.11 -63.56
C THR A 712 32.19 55.28 -64.26
N GLU A 713 31.35 54.24 -64.32
CA GLU A 713 30.04 54.26 -64.97
C GLU A 713 29.08 53.23 -64.36
N CYS A 714 27.78 53.44 -64.52
CA CYS A 714 26.76 52.44 -64.25
C CYS A 714 26.20 51.94 -65.58
N ARG A 715 26.19 50.64 -65.79
CA ARG A 715 25.56 50.03 -66.96
C ARG A 715 24.20 49.45 -66.56
N VAL A 716 23.14 49.95 -67.19
CA VAL A 716 21.77 49.43 -67.05
C VAL A 716 21.43 48.62 -68.29
N THR A 717 21.14 47.33 -68.13
CA THR A 717 20.75 46.46 -69.23
C THR A 717 19.33 45.94 -69.02
N ILE A 718 18.45 46.16 -69.99
CA ILE A 718 17.04 45.77 -69.95
C ILE A 718 16.77 44.70 -71.00
N GLY A 719 16.17 43.59 -70.58
CA GLY A 719 15.89 42.44 -71.45
C GLY A 719 14.66 41.64 -71.01
N SER A 720 14.52 40.44 -71.57
CA SER A 720 13.43 39.52 -71.25
C SER A 720 13.89 38.31 -70.44
N ILE A 721 15.09 37.82 -70.73
CA ILE A 721 15.74 36.70 -70.03
C ILE A 721 17.20 37.08 -69.81
N LEU A 722 17.66 36.91 -68.58
CA LEU A 722 19.06 37.03 -68.18
C LEU A 722 19.57 35.65 -67.84
N THR A 723 20.74 35.28 -68.36
CA THR A 723 21.54 34.17 -67.85
C THR A 723 22.89 34.71 -67.41
N PHE A 724 23.27 34.48 -66.16
CA PHE A 724 24.55 34.89 -65.59
C PHE A 724 25.26 33.68 -64.98
N TYR A 725 26.49 33.42 -65.40
CA TYR A 725 27.38 32.41 -64.84
C TYR A 725 28.41 33.09 -63.96
N ARG A 726 28.28 32.97 -62.64
CA ARG A 726 29.21 33.56 -61.68
C ARG A 726 30.60 32.95 -61.77
N SER A 727 30.67 31.67 -62.11
CA SER A 727 31.92 30.90 -62.18
C SER A 727 32.93 31.41 -63.21
N ILE A 728 32.45 31.97 -64.31
CA ILE A 728 33.23 32.48 -65.45
C ILE A 728 32.91 33.95 -65.76
N ASP A 729 32.25 34.63 -64.83
CA ASP A 729 31.80 36.03 -64.93
C ASP A 729 31.14 36.39 -66.28
N THR A 730 30.27 35.50 -66.80
CA THR A 730 29.67 35.65 -68.14
C THR A 730 28.18 35.95 -68.04
N ILE A 731 27.75 37.03 -68.68
CA ILE A 731 26.36 37.48 -68.74
C ILE A 731 25.81 37.45 -70.17
N THR A 732 24.65 36.82 -70.35
CA THR A 732 23.90 36.78 -71.61
C THR A 732 22.51 37.34 -71.36
N MET A 733 22.10 38.31 -72.18
CA MET A 733 20.77 38.91 -72.09
C MET A 733 20.02 38.83 -73.40
N ASP A 734 18.93 38.06 -73.39
CA ASP A 734 18.09 37.83 -74.57
C ASP A 734 16.90 38.81 -74.60
N GLY A 735 16.73 39.43 -75.77
CA GLY A 735 15.51 40.15 -76.13
C GLY A 735 14.50 39.20 -76.77
N ASN A 736 13.23 39.25 -76.37
CA ASN A 736 12.18 38.46 -77.01
C ASN A 736 11.71 39.13 -78.33
N ALA A 737 10.94 38.43 -79.17
CA ALA A 737 10.48 38.88 -80.48
C ALA A 737 9.76 40.26 -80.52
N GLY A 738 9.32 40.78 -79.36
CA GLY A 738 8.70 42.10 -79.22
C GLY A 738 9.53 43.19 -78.52
N ARG A 739 10.70 42.89 -77.94
CA ARG A 739 11.58 43.88 -77.26
C ARG A 739 13.06 43.51 -77.43
N ARG A 740 13.83 44.37 -78.11
CA ARG A 740 15.30 44.26 -78.19
C ARG A 740 15.95 44.57 -76.85
N THR A 741 17.07 43.92 -76.56
CA THR A 741 17.94 44.27 -75.43
C THR A 741 18.37 45.73 -75.53
N GLN A 742 18.25 46.48 -74.44
CA GLN A 742 18.67 47.89 -74.36
C GLN A 742 19.74 48.03 -73.29
N THR A 743 20.88 48.62 -73.64
CA THR A 743 21.98 48.92 -72.70
C THR A 743 22.18 50.42 -72.66
N VAL A 744 22.14 51.01 -71.47
CA VAL A 744 22.37 52.43 -71.23
C VAL A 744 23.48 52.57 -70.20
N SER A 745 24.55 53.28 -70.53
CA SER A 745 25.59 53.66 -69.57
C SER A 745 25.35 55.09 -69.07
N SER A 746 25.43 55.30 -67.75
CA SER A 746 25.31 56.61 -67.10
C SER A 746 26.40 56.78 -66.02
N GLY A 747 26.52 57.98 -65.43
CA GLY A 747 27.56 58.25 -64.43
C GLY A 747 27.31 57.61 -63.05
N LYS A 748 26.06 57.56 -62.57
CA LYS A 748 25.67 56.94 -61.29
C LYS A 748 24.47 56.03 -61.53
N CYS A 749 24.44 54.86 -60.87
CA CYS A 749 23.25 54.01 -60.95
C CYS A 749 22.03 54.72 -60.36
N PRO A 750 20.84 54.56 -60.97
CA PRO A 750 19.60 55.02 -60.37
C PRO A 750 19.37 54.29 -59.05
N GLU A 751 18.79 55.01 -58.08
CA GLU A 751 18.36 54.43 -56.81
C GLU A 751 17.27 53.38 -57.11
N GLN A 752 17.47 52.14 -56.66
CA GLN A 752 16.52 51.06 -56.91
C GLN A 752 15.19 51.34 -56.19
N PRO A 753 14.03 51.03 -56.80
CA PRO A 753 12.81 50.90 -56.04
C PRO A 753 12.94 49.65 -55.14
N ARG A 754 13.27 49.88 -53.86
CA ARG A 754 13.20 48.86 -52.81
C ARG A 754 11.77 48.54 -52.42
#